data_AF-A0A7K3KZZ1-F1
#
_entry.id   AF-A0A7K3KZZ1-F1
#
_cell.length_a   1.000
_cell.length_b   1.000
_cell.length_c   1.000
_cell.angle_alpha   90.00
_cell.angle_beta   90.00
_cell.angle_gamma   90.00
#
_symmetry.space_group_name_H-M   'P 1'
#
loop_
_entity.id
_entity.type
_entity.pdbx_description
1 polymer ?
#
loop_
_entity_poly.entity_id
_entity_poly.type
_entity_poly.pdbx_seq_one_letter_code
_entity_poly.pdbx_strand_id
1 'polypeptide(L)'
;MRSRENRLALTGAFAALMMAAALLLGASAAWATESAEGEDPGAQARSISSARVMDKAAPAASAADAGGDAGDNGDDGKEDPDKPFTIALDPGHGGSDPGALGNGLQEKDLNWKIALACKAELEQSYDARVVLTRAENECPSLAERVDRALNADADVFVSLHINSGGVAVRGAEVYHPNNATYHQELYARGQGLARSILAELQGLGLPNRGPKIRNTEAGGTYPDGSASDYYGVIYHSRRAGLLGIIVEHAFITNASDAVLLRSDATLTRIGQADARGIAEYYGLAVTPGWKQVNGKWKHHDGTSYAVGGWRQVDGAWYLFDGSGFMLTGWQAVGGTWYYLNGSGAMHTGWLNDRGTWYYLKPDSGAMATGWVEVDGCRYYLNGSGAMQAGGWKAIGGQWYWLHGSGAAATGWLNDRGTWYWLDKATGAMATGWVLDGKTWYWCDGSGAMLHSQWLNRGGTWYYLTGSGAMATGWINLGGTWYWLDKESGAMATGWAHDGTAWYFMEGSGAMRRGPAWLNQGGTWYWLYPSGAMATGWLNDRGTWYYLKPGSGAMATGWVEVDRQRYYLTPGSGAMHVGWLKLDGAWYYLEASGAAARGLRTVGGVEYRFDAKGLWVDDPDLPEALKPALTGIMGTVEVKPADLAALYEAKAKASGGKIVYPAEALGRGGAPDIAAFCAIVTEEAAAEGVRADVVFAQMMVETGWLRFGGDVKVEQFNFAGLGATGGGVPGNSFPDVRTGVRAQVQHLKAYACAQPLKQDCVDERFKYVTRGCAPYVEWLGIPDNPEGKGWAADAGYGKKLLAVMAEIG
;
A
#
# COMPACT_ATOMS: atom_id res chain seq x y z
N MET A 1 32.11 -6.89 33.14
CA MET A 1 31.94 -7.07 34.60
C MET A 1 30.88 -6.07 35.03
N ARG A 2 29.66 -6.52 35.37
CA ARG A 2 29.16 -6.77 36.74
C ARG A 2 29.26 -5.49 37.60
N SER A 3 28.23 -5.00 38.29
CA SER A 3 26.96 -5.56 38.81
C SER A 3 26.10 -4.36 39.28
N ARG A 4 24.79 -4.32 38.99
CA ARG A 4 23.69 -4.69 39.92
C ARG A 4 23.84 -4.12 41.34
N GLU A 5 22.93 -3.21 41.71
CA GLU A 5 21.91 -3.29 42.78
C GLU A 5 21.32 -1.87 42.92
N ASN A 6 20.02 -1.64 42.66
CA ASN A 6 18.98 -1.83 43.67
C ASN A 6 17.62 -2.17 43.03
N ARG A 7 16.95 -3.14 43.65
CA ARG A 7 15.59 -3.60 43.39
C ARG A 7 14.76 -3.35 44.66
N LEU A 8 13.48 -3.05 44.42
CA LEU A 8 12.31 -3.11 45.31
C LEU A 8 12.09 -1.97 46.33
N ALA A 9 11.13 -1.11 45.98
CA ALA A 9 9.91 -0.96 46.75
C ALA A 9 8.71 -0.82 45.78
N LEU A 10 7.85 -1.85 45.76
CA LEU A 10 6.51 -1.82 45.18
C LEU A 10 5.55 -1.11 46.14
N THR A 11 4.59 -0.32 45.66
CA THR A 11 3.14 -0.63 45.74
C THR A 11 2.26 0.57 45.30
N GLY A 12 1.24 0.27 44.49
CA GLY A 12 0.04 1.10 44.23
C GLY A 12 0.08 1.96 42.96
N ALA A 13 -0.85 1.88 42.00
CA ALA A 13 -1.90 0.91 41.72
C ALA A 13 -2.25 1.02 40.23
N PHE A 14 -2.27 -0.12 39.55
CA PHE A 14 -2.96 -0.34 38.28
C PHE A 14 -4.46 -0.44 38.60
N ALA A 15 -5.31 0.38 37.97
CA ALA A 15 -6.73 0.15 37.64
C ALA A 15 -7.50 1.49 37.60
N ALA A 16 -7.67 2.07 36.41
CA ALA A 16 -8.75 3.00 36.11
C ALA A 16 -8.86 3.22 34.59
N LEU A 17 -9.62 2.37 33.89
CA LEU A 17 -10.65 2.75 32.89
C LEU A 17 -11.19 1.49 32.21
N MET A 18 -12.09 0.78 32.90
CA MET A 18 -13.05 -0.17 32.32
C MET A 18 -14.20 -0.31 33.34
N MET A 19 -15.43 -0.13 32.85
CA MET A 19 -16.76 -0.38 33.46
C MET A 19 -17.41 0.69 34.36
N ALA A 20 -18.45 1.33 33.81
CA ALA A 20 -19.84 1.45 34.30
C ALA A 20 -20.60 2.41 33.34
N ALA A 21 -21.83 2.21 32.86
CA ALA A 21 -22.88 1.26 33.17
C ALA A 21 -23.86 1.12 31.98
N ALA A 22 -24.39 -0.08 31.80
CA ALA A 22 -25.67 -0.35 31.15
C ALA A 22 -26.67 -0.77 32.25
N LEU A 23 -27.92 -0.30 32.18
CA LEU A 23 -29.19 -0.76 32.81
C LEU A 23 -30.18 0.42 32.67
N LEU A 24 -31.42 0.35 32.16
CA LEU A 24 -32.51 -0.66 32.16
C LEU A 24 -33.32 -0.55 30.84
N LEU A 25 -33.70 -1.64 30.16
CA LEU A 25 -34.99 -2.41 30.27
C LEU A 25 -36.24 -1.52 30.26
N GLY A 26 -37.29 -1.71 29.44
CA GLY A 26 -37.70 -2.74 28.48
C GLY A 26 -39.21 -2.57 28.21
N ALA A 27 -39.72 -3.09 27.07
CA ALA A 27 -41.13 -3.46 26.74
C ALA A 27 -41.28 -3.45 25.21
N SER A 28 -41.28 -4.59 24.52
CA SER A 28 -42.39 -5.54 24.29
C SER A 28 -43.12 -5.28 22.97
N ALA A 29 -43.03 -6.21 22.02
CA ALA A 29 -44.17 -6.76 21.27
C ALA A 29 -43.66 -7.77 20.21
N ALA A 30 -44.06 -9.03 20.39
CA ALA A 30 -44.20 -9.97 19.30
C ALA A 30 -45.42 -9.57 18.46
N TRP A 31 -45.43 -9.93 17.17
CA TRP A 31 -46.53 -10.70 16.55
C TRP A 31 -46.14 -11.12 15.14
N ALA A 32 -46.74 -12.25 14.77
CA ALA A 32 -46.52 -13.03 13.58
C ALA A 32 -47.57 -12.69 12.49
N THR A 33 -47.15 -12.97 11.26
CA THR A 33 -47.90 -13.53 10.11
C THR A 33 -49.01 -12.78 9.37
N GLU A 34 -49.02 -13.13 8.06
CA GLU A 34 -50.05 -13.01 7.02
C GLU A 34 -50.11 -11.69 6.22
N SER A 35 -50.24 -11.67 4.89
CA SER A 35 -50.24 -12.68 3.81
C SER A 35 -50.54 -11.96 2.47
N ALA A 36 -50.36 -12.68 1.36
CA ALA A 36 -50.90 -12.49 0.01
C ALA A 36 -50.15 -11.52 -0.92
N GLU A 37 -49.92 -11.79 -2.21
CA GLU A 37 -50.20 -12.92 -3.12
C GLU A 37 -49.45 -12.61 -4.44
N GLY A 38 -49.10 -13.62 -5.25
CA GLY A 38 -48.57 -13.38 -6.60
C GLY A 38 -47.85 -14.56 -7.26
N GLU A 39 -48.64 -15.59 -7.58
CA GLU A 39 -48.51 -16.73 -8.50
C GLU A 39 -47.22 -17.06 -9.32
N ASP A 40 -46.99 -18.38 -9.36
CA ASP A 40 -46.14 -19.21 -10.24
C ASP A 40 -46.62 -19.21 -11.72
N PRO A 41 -45.75 -19.49 -12.72
CA PRO A 41 -45.74 -20.86 -13.24
C PRO A 41 -44.37 -21.38 -13.72
N GLY A 42 -44.13 -22.67 -13.43
CA GLY A 42 -43.94 -23.65 -14.51
C GLY A 42 -42.51 -24.12 -14.82
N ALA A 43 -42.20 -25.31 -14.33
CA ALA A 43 -41.08 -26.15 -14.76
C ALA A 43 -41.17 -26.54 -16.26
N GLN A 44 -40.04 -26.52 -16.96
CA GLN A 44 -39.67 -27.46 -18.03
C GLN A 44 -38.24 -27.19 -18.54
N ALA A 45 -37.28 -28.01 -18.11
CA ALA A 45 -35.94 -28.04 -18.69
C ALA A 45 -35.96 -28.88 -19.97
N ARG A 46 -35.66 -28.24 -21.11
CA ARG A 46 -35.54 -28.85 -22.43
C ARG A 46 -34.15 -29.46 -22.61
N SER A 47 -34.10 -30.74 -22.98
CA SER A 47 -32.91 -31.39 -23.52
C SER A 47 -32.66 -30.93 -24.95
N ILE A 48 -31.39 -30.65 -25.30
CA ILE A 48 -30.97 -30.39 -26.68
C ILE A 48 -30.25 -31.63 -27.21
N SER A 49 -30.69 -32.00 -28.41
CA SER A 49 -30.24 -33.10 -29.27
C SER A 49 -28.78 -33.04 -29.69
N SER A 50 -28.18 -34.21 -29.92
CA SER A 50 -27.24 -34.44 -31.03
C SER A 50 -27.30 -35.90 -31.45
N ALA A 51 -27.67 -36.13 -32.70
CA ALA A 51 -27.82 -37.43 -33.34
C ALA A 51 -26.47 -37.98 -33.83
N ARG A 52 -26.29 -39.30 -33.78
CA ARG A 52 -25.58 -40.03 -34.84
C ARG A 52 -26.01 -41.49 -34.92
N VAL A 53 -26.53 -41.83 -36.09
CA VAL A 53 -26.86 -43.17 -36.61
C VAL A 53 -25.58 -43.98 -36.82
N MET A 54 -25.60 -45.28 -36.52
CA MET A 54 -25.00 -46.36 -37.30
C MET A 54 -25.66 -47.69 -36.89
N ASP A 55 -26.39 -48.29 -37.84
CA ASP A 55 -26.86 -49.67 -37.82
C ASP A 55 -25.69 -50.66 -37.73
N LYS A 56 -25.91 -51.79 -37.04
CA LYS A 56 -25.62 -53.12 -37.60
C LYS A 56 -26.32 -54.23 -36.80
N ALA A 57 -27.18 -54.93 -37.51
CA ALA A 57 -27.92 -56.12 -37.13
C ALA A 57 -27.03 -57.37 -36.99
N ALA A 58 -27.44 -58.31 -36.12
CA ALA A 58 -27.39 -59.78 -36.29
C ALA A 58 -28.21 -60.43 -35.15
N PRO A 59 -28.75 -61.66 -35.30
CA PRO A 59 -30.17 -61.92 -35.08
C PRO A 59 -30.51 -62.73 -33.84
N ALA A 60 -31.77 -62.60 -33.42
CA ALA A 60 -32.46 -63.52 -32.53
C ALA A 60 -32.67 -64.88 -33.21
N ALA A 61 -32.44 -65.96 -32.46
CA ALA A 61 -33.03 -67.26 -32.69
C ALA A 61 -33.98 -67.57 -31.53
N SER A 62 -35.26 -67.67 -31.89
CA SER A 62 -36.38 -68.06 -31.07
C SER A 62 -36.36 -69.55 -30.75
N ALA A 63 -36.80 -69.93 -29.55
CA ALA A 63 -37.50 -71.19 -29.34
C ALA A 63 -38.64 -70.96 -28.34
N ALA A 64 -39.80 -71.49 -28.73
CA ALA A 64 -41.11 -71.16 -28.19
C ALA A 64 -41.42 -71.92 -26.90
N ASP A 65 -42.24 -71.24 -26.10
CA ASP A 65 -43.04 -71.78 -25.01
C ASP A 65 -44.20 -72.62 -25.56
N ALA A 66 -44.43 -73.79 -24.94
CA ALA A 66 -45.68 -74.53 -25.03
C ALA A 66 -45.80 -75.43 -23.78
N GLY A 67 -46.76 -75.11 -22.91
CA GLY A 67 -47.03 -75.82 -21.66
C GLY A 67 -47.81 -77.14 -21.79
N GLY A 68 -47.89 -77.84 -20.66
CA GLY A 68 -48.74 -79.01 -20.46
C GLY A 68 -48.47 -79.69 -19.10
N ASP A 69 -49.44 -79.61 -18.20
CA ASP A 69 -49.49 -80.24 -16.86
C ASP A 69 -50.12 -81.64 -16.93
N ALA A 70 -49.51 -82.65 -16.29
CA ALA A 70 -50.17 -83.76 -15.57
C ALA A 70 -49.16 -84.77 -14.94
N GLY A 71 -49.10 -84.81 -13.61
CA GLY A 71 -49.18 -86.02 -12.75
C GLY A 71 -48.14 -87.17 -12.78
N ASP A 72 -47.20 -87.12 -11.82
CA ASP A 72 -46.84 -88.14 -10.80
C ASP A 72 -46.16 -89.51 -11.15
N ASN A 73 -44.84 -89.61 -10.91
CA ASN A 73 -44.16 -90.51 -9.93
C ASN A 73 -42.71 -90.82 -10.36
N GLY A 74 -41.73 -90.24 -9.66
CA GLY A 74 -40.31 -90.54 -9.80
C GLY A 74 -39.48 -89.61 -8.91
N ASP A 75 -38.79 -90.19 -7.94
CA ASP A 75 -37.85 -89.54 -7.03
C ASP A 75 -36.65 -88.98 -7.79
N ASP A 76 -36.79 -87.76 -8.32
CA ASP A 76 -35.71 -87.03 -8.97
C ASP A 76 -35.12 -86.07 -7.93
N GLY A 77 -33.95 -86.43 -7.38
CA GLY A 77 -33.19 -85.66 -6.41
C GLY A 77 -33.04 -84.20 -6.81
N LYS A 78 -33.91 -83.36 -6.25
CA LYS A 78 -33.81 -81.90 -6.37
C LYS A 78 -32.60 -81.46 -5.56
N GLU A 79 -31.55 -81.05 -6.27
CA GLU A 79 -30.43 -80.30 -5.70
C GLU A 79 -30.99 -79.13 -4.87
N ASP A 80 -30.57 -79.06 -3.62
CA ASP A 80 -30.86 -77.95 -2.72
C ASP A 80 -30.23 -76.67 -3.31
N PRO A 81 -31.01 -75.68 -3.79
CA PRO A 81 -30.48 -74.50 -4.44
C PRO A 81 -29.67 -73.60 -3.49
N ASP A 82 -29.74 -73.83 -2.18
CA ASP A 82 -29.00 -73.09 -1.16
C ASP A 82 -27.71 -73.81 -0.70
N LYS A 83 -27.40 -75.01 -1.23
CA LYS A 83 -26.15 -75.72 -0.91
C LYS A 83 -24.97 -75.06 -1.64
N PRO A 84 -23.88 -74.68 -0.94
CA PRO A 84 -22.68 -74.18 -1.61
C PRO A 84 -21.99 -75.30 -2.39
N PHE A 85 -21.58 -75.00 -3.63
CA PHE A 85 -20.83 -75.95 -4.46
C PHE A 85 -19.54 -76.36 -3.75
N THR A 86 -19.42 -77.64 -3.40
CA THR A 86 -18.38 -78.17 -2.53
C THR A 86 -17.33 -78.93 -3.35
N ILE A 87 -16.09 -78.48 -3.29
CA ILE A 87 -14.95 -79.06 -4.01
C ILE A 87 -14.06 -79.79 -3.02
N ALA A 88 -13.84 -81.08 -3.24
CA ALA A 88 -12.85 -81.85 -2.51
C ALA A 88 -11.50 -81.80 -3.23
N LEU A 89 -10.51 -81.14 -2.63
CA LEU A 89 -9.14 -81.13 -3.09
C LEU A 89 -8.35 -82.21 -2.36
N ASP A 90 -7.74 -83.11 -3.13
CA ASP A 90 -6.89 -84.18 -2.65
C ASP A 90 -5.42 -83.87 -2.98
N PRO A 91 -4.63 -83.30 -2.05
CA PRO A 91 -3.20 -83.26 -2.25
C PRO A 91 -2.67 -84.72 -2.28
N GLY A 92 -2.26 -85.17 -3.47
CA GLY A 92 -1.76 -86.53 -3.69
C GLY A 92 -0.60 -86.86 -2.77
N HIS A 93 -0.46 -88.15 -2.43
CA HIS A 93 0.54 -88.66 -1.46
C HIS A 93 0.40 -88.01 -0.08
N GLY A 94 1.32 -88.24 0.86
CA GLY A 94 1.24 -87.68 2.23
C GLY A 94 1.82 -88.58 3.31
N GLY A 95 2.19 -88.00 4.46
CA GLY A 95 2.79 -88.74 5.57
C GLY A 95 4.01 -89.58 5.15
N SER A 96 3.91 -90.90 5.27
CA SER A 96 4.94 -91.87 4.91
C SER A 96 5.08 -92.13 3.40
N ASP A 97 4.10 -91.73 2.59
CA ASP A 97 4.17 -91.83 1.14
C ASP A 97 4.71 -90.53 0.55
N PRO A 98 5.98 -90.51 0.09
CA PRO A 98 6.59 -89.30 -0.45
C PRO A 98 6.09 -88.93 -1.86
N GLY A 99 5.41 -89.86 -2.54
CA GLY A 99 5.19 -89.79 -3.98
C GLY A 99 6.51 -89.83 -4.76
N ALA A 100 6.51 -89.22 -5.93
CA ALA A 100 7.68 -89.11 -6.78
C ALA A 100 8.80 -88.26 -6.14
N LEU A 101 10.04 -88.70 -6.35
CA LEU A 101 11.26 -88.01 -5.94
C LEU A 101 12.08 -87.67 -7.19
N GLY A 102 12.48 -86.41 -7.34
CA GLY A 102 13.28 -85.99 -8.48
C GLY A 102 13.86 -84.60 -8.28
N ASN A 103 15.09 -84.37 -8.77
CA ASN A 103 15.76 -83.08 -8.67
C ASN A 103 15.82 -82.50 -7.24
N GLY A 104 15.83 -83.34 -6.19
CA GLY A 104 15.81 -82.87 -4.80
C GLY A 104 14.48 -82.26 -4.35
N LEU A 105 13.40 -82.52 -5.09
CA LEU A 105 12.02 -82.19 -4.75
C LEU A 105 11.27 -83.48 -4.38
N GLN A 106 10.21 -83.32 -3.58
CA GLN A 106 9.35 -84.40 -3.13
C GLN A 106 7.89 -84.03 -3.41
N GLU A 107 7.19 -84.91 -4.12
CA GLU A 107 5.85 -84.65 -4.65
C GLU A 107 4.84 -84.26 -3.56
N LYS A 108 4.79 -84.99 -2.43
CA LYS A 108 3.79 -84.72 -1.38
C LYS A 108 3.82 -83.28 -0.83
N ASP A 109 5.00 -82.64 -0.78
CA ASP A 109 5.19 -81.29 -0.26
C ASP A 109 4.72 -80.25 -1.30
N LEU A 110 4.96 -80.53 -2.58
CA LEU A 110 4.51 -79.69 -3.69
C LEU A 110 2.98 -79.75 -3.82
N ASN A 111 2.40 -80.95 -3.78
CA ASN A 111 0.97 -81.17 -3.85
C ASN A 111 0.25 -80.44 -2.71
N TRP A 112 0.80 -80.47 -1.50
CA TRP A 112 0.25 -79.74 -0.35
C TRP A 112 0.19 -78.23 -0.61
N LYS A 113 1.30 -77.64 -1.08
CA LYS A 113 1.36 -76.19 -1.38
C LYS A 113 0.39 -75.79 -2.49
N ILE A 114 0.28 -76.59 -3.55
CA ILE A 114 -0.65 -76.35 -4.66
C ILE A 114 -2.11 -76.45 -4.15
N ALA A 115 -2.43 -77.48 -3.36
CA ALA A 115 -3.78 -77.66 -2.80
C ALA A 115 -4.20 -76.49 -1.90
N LEU A 116 -3.31 -75.99 -1.04
CA LEU A 116 -3.60 -74.83 -0.20
C LEU A 116 -3.82 -73.55 -1.03
N ALA A 117 -3.04 -73.36 -2.09
CA ALA A 117 -3.22 -72.22 -2.98
C ALA A 117 -4.53 -72.30 -3.79
N CYS A 118 -4.87 -73.49 -4.30
CA CYS A 118 -6.14 -73.73 -4.99
C CYS A 118 -7.33 -73.52 -4.07
N LYS A 119 -7.29 -74.07 -2.84
CA LYS A 119 -8.29 -73.83 -1.81
C LYS A 119 -8.48 -72.35 -1.51
N ALA A 120 -7.39 -71.63 -1.26
CA ALA A 120 -7.44 -70.21 -0.95
C ALA A 120 -8.07 -69.40 -2.08
N GLU A 121 -7.71 -69.67 -3.33
CA GLU A 121 -8.26 -68.97 -4.49
C GLU A 121 -9.75 -69.27 -4.68
N LEU A 122 -10.16 -70.54 -4.60
CA LEU A 122 -11.56 -70.95 -4.72
C LEU A 122 -12.44 -70.25 -3.68
N GLU A 123 -12.04 -70.24 -2.41
CA GLU A 123 -12.83 -69.64 -1.32
C GLU A 123 -12.79 -68.11 -1.30
N GLN A 124 -11.72 -67.50 -1.81
CA GLN A 124 -11.59 -66.03 -1.83
C GLN A 124 -12.25 -65.39 -3.05
N SER A 125 -12.21 -66.09 -4.19
CA SER A 125 -12.62 -65.51 -5.47
C SER A 125 -14.00 -66.00 -5.93
N TYR A 126 -14.47 -67.14 -5.43
CA TYR A 126 -15.68 -67.79 -5.91
C TYR A 126 -16.61 -68.21 -4.77
N ASP A 127 -17.90 -68.34 -5.08
CA ASP A 127 -18.90 -68.89 -4.16
C ASP A 127 -18.79 -70.42 -4.12
N ALA A 128 -17.78 -70.91 -3.41
CA ALA A 128 -17.47 -72.33 -3.31
C ALA A 128 -16.97 -72.70 -1.91
N ARG A 129 -17.34 -73.90 -1.45
CA ARG A 129 -16.79 -74.51 -0.24
C ARG A 129 -15.68 -75.47 -0.63
N VAL A 130 -14.51 -75.39 0.01
CA VAL A 130 -13.40 -76.30 -0.31
C VAL A 130 -13.01 -77.14 0.90
N VAL A 131 -12.96 -78.46 0.70
CA VAL A 131 -12.53 -79.43 1.70
C VAL A 131 -11.24 -80.11 1.25
N LEU A 132 -10.31 -80.29 2.17
CA LEU A 132 -9.10 -81.09 1.94
C LEU A 132 -9.34 -82.51 2.40
N THR A 133 -8.93 -83.50 1.60
CA THR A 133 -9.08 -84.92 1.94
C THR A 133 -8.07 -85.41 2.97
N ARG A 134 -7.04 -84.61 3.28
CA ARG A 134 -6.03 -84.93 4.30
C ARG A 134 -5.45 -83.68 4.94
N ALA A 135 -4.89 -83.84 6.14
CA ALA A 135 -3.96 -82.86 6.70
C ALA A 135 -2.54 -83.03 6.10
N GLU A 136 -1.64 -82.08 6.39
CA GLU A 136 -0.29 -81.98 5.78
C GLU A 136 0.52 -83.28 5.87
N ASN A 137 0.46 -83.96 7.01
CA ASN A 137 1.28 -85.14 7.31
C ASN A 137 0.48 -86.45 7.38
N GLU A 138 -0.78 -86.46 6.97
CA GLU A 138 -1.60 -87.66 6.96
C GLU A 138 -1.34 -88.50 5.70
N CYS A 139 -1.47 -89.83 5.83
CA CYS A 139 -1.37 -90.80 4.73
C CYS A 139 -2.63 -91.67 4.64
N PRO A 140 -3.82 -91.08 4.36
CA PRO A 140 -5.06 -91.84 4.27
C PRO A 140 -5.04 -92.77 3.05
N SER A 141 -5.78 -93.88 3.15
CA SER A 141 -5.94 -94.81 2.03
C SER A 141 -6.67 -94.17 0.84
N LEU A 142 -6.54 -94.75 -0.35
CA LEU A 142 -7.21 -94.21 -1.56
C LEU A 142 -8.73 -94.19 -1.41
N ALA A 143 -9.33 -95.18 -0.75
CA ALA A 143 -10.75 -95.21 -0.45
C ALA A 143 -11.13 -94.14 0.59
N GLU A 144 -10.36 -94.02 1.67
CA GLU A 144 -10.61 -93.04 2.74
C GLU A 144 -10.57 -91.59 2.23
N ARG A 145 -9.68 -91.27 1.27
CA ARG A 145 -9.64 -89.95 0.62
C ARG A 145 -10.97 -89.61 -0.05
N VAL A 146 -11.55 -90.57 -0.76
CA VAL A 146 -12.86 -90.42 -1.42
C VAL A 146 -13.99 -90.40 -0.38
N ASP A 147 -13.95 -91.24 0.63
CA ASP A 147 -14.95 -91.25 1.72
C ASP A 147 -15.02 -89.89 2.42
N ARG A 148 -13.89 -89.22 2.64
CA ARG A 148 -13.85 -87.87 3.21
C ARG A 148 -14.50 -86.83 2.30
N ALA A 149 -14.35 -86.96 0.97
CA ALA A 149 -15.02 -86.09 0.01
C ALA A 149 -16.55 -86.33 0.01
N LEU A 150 -16.98 -87.59 0.03
CA LEU A 150 -18.39 -87.96 0.12
C LEU A 150 -19.03 -87.48 1.43
N ASN A 151 -18.33 -87.65 2.56
CA ASN A 151 -18.79 -87.18 3.88
C ASN A 151 -18.88 -85.66 3.98
N ALA A 152 -18.12 -84.95 3.15
CA ALA A 152 -18.21 -83.50 3.02
C ALA A 152 -19.31 -83.03 2.06
N ASP A 153 -20.00 -83.97 1.41
CA ASP A 153 -21.00 -83.73 0.37
C ASP A 153 -20.39 -82.99 -0.83
N ALA A 154 -19.20 -83.41 -1.27
CA ALA A 154 -18.49 -82.80 -2.39
C ALA A 154 -19.15 -83.12 -3.74
N ASP A 155 -19.24 -82.13 -4.60
CA ASP A 155 -19.78 -82.23 -5.96
C ASP A 155 -18.71 -82.67 -6.98
N VAL A 156 -17.43 -82.49 -6.61
CA VAL A 156 -16.27 -82.93 -7.39
C VAL A 156 -15.07 -83.26 -6.50
N PHE A 157 -14.31 -84.27 -6.90
CA PHE A 157 -13.04 -84.67 -6.31
C PHE A 157 -11.88 -84.39 -7.29
N VAL A 158 -10.95 -83.53 -6.89
CA VAL A 158 -9.78 -83.15 -7.68
C VAL A 158 -8.51 -83.51 -6.93
N SER A 159 -7.82 -84.54 -7.40
CA SER A 159 -6.54 -84.97 -6.85
C SER A 159 -5.38 -84.27 -7.56
N LEU A 160 -4.45 -83.73 -6.78
CA LEU A 160 -3.36 -82.88 -7.25
C LEU A 160 -2.05 -83.64 -7.11
N HIS A 161 -1.35 -83.85 -8.22
CA HIS A 161 -0.17 -84.70 -8.35
C HIS A 161 0.95 -84.05 -9.19
N ILE A 162 2.17 -84.60 -9.06
CA ILE A 162 3.32 -84.26 -9.90
C ILE A 162 3.89 -85.55 -10.49
N ASN A 163 3.93 -85.60 -11.81
CA ASN A 163 4.31 -86.78 -12.56
C ASN A 163 5.81 -87.10 -12.43
N SER A 164 6.18 -88.34 -12.75
CA SER A 164 7.56 -88.77 -12.93
C SER A 164 7.69 -89.60 -14.21
N GLY A 165 8.78 -89.40 -14.94
CA GLY A 165 9.01 -90.12 -16.18
C GLY A 165 10.41 -89.91 -16.74
N GLY A 166 10.59 -90.20 -18.03
CA GLY A 166 11.85 -89.95 -18.72
C GLY A 166 12.25 -88.48 -18.63
N VAL A 167 13.56 -88.20 -18.49
CA VAL A 167 14.10 -86.85 -18.21
C VAL A 167 13.73 -85.78 -19.24
N ALA A 168 13.31 -86.16 -20.45
CA ALA A 168 12.88 -85.24 -21.51
C ALA A 168 11.38 -84.93 -21.50
N VAL A 169 10.56 -85.69 -20.76
CA VAL A 169 9.11 -85.48 -20.70
C VAL A 169 8.80 -84.32 -19.76
N ARG A 170 7.88 -83.43 -20.15
CA ARG A 170 7.51 -82.24 -19.38
C ARG A 170 6.07 -81.80 -19.65
N GLY A 171 5.55 -80.96 -18.76
CA GLY A 171 4.22 -80.34 -18.87
C GLY A 171 3.11 -81.08 -18.14
N ALA A 172 1.89 -80.55 -18.26
CA ALA A 172 0.73 -80.97 -17.47
C ALA A 172 -0.16 -81.96 -18.25
N GLU A 173 -0.70 -82.96 -17.56
CA GLU A 173 -1.78 -83.84 -18.03
C GLU A 173 -2.84 -84.02 -16.95
N VAL A 174 -4.06 -84.40 -17.32
CA VAL A 174 -5.12 -84.68 -16.35
C VAL A 174 -5.73 -86.04 -16.66
N TYR A 175 -5.67 -86.97 -15.70
CA TYR A 175 -6.38 -88.24 -15.79
C TYR A 175 -7.83 -88.07 -15.32
N HIS A 176 -8.76 -88.58 -16.12
CA HIS A 176 -10.19 -88.55 -15.82
C HIS A 176 -10.80 -89.96 -16.01
N PRO A 177 -12.06 -90.19 -15.60
CA PRO A 177 -12.72 -91.47 -15.76
C PRO A 177 -12.67 -91.96 -17.21
N ASN A 178 -12.42 -93.25 -17.43
CA ASN A 178 -12.38 -93.91 -18.73
C ASN A 178 -13.78 -94.01 -19.37
N ASN A 179 -13.88 -94.48 -20.61
CA ASN A 179 -15.17 -94.59 -21.30
C ASN A 179 -15.97 -95.86 -20.93
N ALA A 180 -15.98 -96.22 -19.64
CA ALA A 180 -16.84 -97.28 -19.09
C ALA A 180 -18.33 -96.89 -19.13
N THR A 181 -19.22 -97.87 -19.21
CA THR A 181 -20.68 -97.68 -19.16
C THR A 181 -21.20 -97.39 -17.75
N TYR A 182 -20.44 -97.79 -16.71
CA TYR A 182 -20.79 -97.54 -15.33
C TYR A 182 -20.60 -96.06 -14.99
N HIS A 183 -21.66 -95.33 -14.61
CA HIS A 183 -21.60 -93.86 -14.45
C HIS A 183 -20.95 -93.16 -15.65
N GLN A 184 -21.45 -93.47 -16.86
CA GLN A 184 -20.85 -93.03 -18.12
C GLN A 184 -20.76 -91.51 -18.25
N GLU A 185 -21.70 -90.77 -17.65
CA GLU A 185 -21.72 -89.30 -17.63
C GLU A 185 -20.43 -88.68 -17.09
N LEU A 186 -19.73 -89.38 -16.18
CA LEU A 186 -18.48 -88.91 -15.58
C LEU A 186 -17.31 -88.88 -16.57
N TYR A 187 -17.36 -89.67 -17.66
CA TYR A 187 -16.35 -89.62 -18.72
C TYR A 187 -16.32 -88.25 -19.40
N ALA A 188 -17.48 -87.79 -19.87
CA ALA A 188 -17.61 -86.52 -20.58
C ALA A 188 -17.39 -85.33 -19.64
N ARG A 189 -17.94 -85.39 -18.42
CA ARG A 189 -17.74 -84.34 -17.41
C ARG A 189 -16.28 -84.22 -17.01
N GLY A 190 -15.62 -85.34 -16.72
CA GLY A 190 -14.19 -85.37 -16.39
C GLY A 190 -13.30 -84.87 -17.51
N GLN A 191 -13.60 -85.21 -18.77
CA GLN A 191 -12.87 -84.67 -19.91
C GLN A 191 -13.05 -83.14 -20.05
N GLY A 192 -14.24 -82.63 -19.79
CA GLY A 192 -14.53 -81.19 -19.80
C GLY A 192 -13.73 -80.42 -18.75
N LEU A 193 -13.81 -80.87 -17.50
CA LEU A 193 -13.07 -80.28 -16.38
C LEU A 193 -11.55 -80.33 -16.62
N ALA A 194 -11.05 -81.48 -17.08
CA ALA A 194 -9.64 -81.66 -17.44
C ALA A 194 -9.15 -80.63 -18.47
N ARG A 195 -9.95 -80.35 -19.51
CA ARG A 195 -9.59 -79.37 -20.54
C ARG A 195 -9.53 -77.95 -20.00
N SER A 196 -10.46 -77.57 -19.13
CA SER A 196 -10.48 -76.21 -18.54
C SER A 196 -9.27 -75.99 -17.63
N ILE A 197 -8.97 -76.93 -16.73
CA ILE A 197 -7.76 -76.86 -15.88
C ILE A 197 -6.47 -76.80 -16.73
N LEU A 198 -6.35 -77.65 -17.75
CA LEU A 198 -5.17 -77.67 -18.62
C LEU A 198 -4.99 -76.38 -19.43
N ALA A 199 -6.06 -75.70 -19.81
CA ALA A 199 -5.98 -74.41 -20.50
C ALA A 199 -5.36 -73.33 -19.60
N GLU A 200 -5.77 -73.29 -18.33
CA GLU A 200 -5.22 -72.38 -17.32
C GLU A 200 -3.75 -72.68 -17.00
N LEU A 201 -3.38 -73.95 -16.83
CA LEU A 201 -2.00 -74.38 -16.58
C LEU A 201 -1.08 -74.06 -17.78
N GLN A 202 -1.59 -74.17 -19.01
CA GLN A 202 -0.85 -73.80 -20.21
C GLN A 202 -0.48 -72.31 -20.22
N GLY A 203 -1.36 -71.45 -19.69
CA GLY A 203 -1.11 -70.01 -19.53
C GLY A 203 0.09 -69.67 -18.64
N LEU A 204 0.52 -70.60 -17.78
CA LEU A 204 1.71 -70.46 -16.92
C LEU A 204 3.01 -70.94 -17.58
N GLY A 205 2.94 -71.44 -18.82
CA GLY A 205 4.09 -71.95 -19.56
C GLY A 205 4.34 -73.45 -19.41
N LEU A 206 3.44 -74.21 -18.77
CA LEU A 206 3.48 -75.67 -18.72
C LEU A 206 2.92 -76.25 -20.04
N PRO A 207 3.68 -77.08 -20.78
CA PRO A 207 3.15 -77.70 -21.99
C PRO A 207 1.90 -78.55 -21.70
N ASN A 208 0.80 -78.30 -22.42
CA ASN A 208 -0.44 -79.05 -22.28
C ASN A 208 -0.32 -80.42 -22.99
N ARG A 209 -0.41 -81.52 -22.24
CA ARG A 209 -0.34 -82.90 -22.75
C ARG A 209 -1.72 -83.56 -22.92
N GLY A 210 -2.78 -82.82 -22.62
CA GLY A 210 -4.18 -83.19 -22.84
C GLY A 210 -4.77 -84.12 -21.77
N PRO A 211 -6.11 -84.28 -21.76
CA PRO A 211 -6.80 -85.24 -20.92
C PRO A 211 -6.37 -86.69 -21.23
N LYS A 212 -6.29 -87.53 -20.20
CA LYS A 212 -5.86 -88.93 -20.27
C LYS A 212 -6.88 -89.85 -19.60
N ILE A 213 -6.95 -91.08 -20.08
CA ILE A 213 -7.68 -92.18 -19.45
C ILE A 213 -6.75 -93.38 -19.31
N ARG A 214 -7.01 -94.26 -18.34
CA ARG A 214 -6.27 -95.53 -18.19
C ARG A 214 -7.15 -96.60 -17.57
N ASN A 215 -7.22 -97.76 -18.22
CA ASN A 215 -7.93 -98.94 -17.72
C ASN A 215 -7.02 -99.77 -16.82
N THR A 216 -7.60 -100.50 -15.87
CA THR A 216 -6.85 -101.49 -15.08
C THR A 216 -6.21 -102.56 -15.97
N GLU A 217 -4.97 -102.92 -15.67
CA GLU A 217 -4.21 -103.91 -16.44
C GLU A 217 -4.58 -105.35 -16.04
N ALA A 218 -5.19 -105.55 -14.87
CA ALA A 218 -5.56 -106.85 -14.32
C ALA A 218 -6.94 -107.36 -14.78
N GLY A 219 -7.56 -106.73 -15.79
CA GLY A 219 -8.88 -107.12 -16.29
C GLY A 219 -10.04 -106.86 -15.31
N GLY A 220 -9.84 -106.00 -14.31
CA GLY A 220 -10.89 -105.60 -13.38
C GLY A 220 -12.02 -104.83 -14.07
N THR A 221 -13.24 -105.03 -13.57
CA THR A 221 -14.46 -104.43 -14.11
C THR A 221 -15.25 -103.71 -13.03
N TYR A 222 -16.09 -102.77 -13.45
CA TYR A 222 -17.19 -102.25 -12.64
C TYR A 222 -18.31 -103.29 -12.50
N PRO A 223 -19.30 -103.08 -11.61
CA PRO A 223 -20.42 -104.01 -11.42
C PRO A 223 -21.21 -104.33 -12.70
N ASP A 224 -21.22 -103.43 -13.69
CA ASP A 224 -21.89 -103.62 -14.98
C ASP A 224 -21.03 -104.37 -16.03
N GLY A 225 -19.82 -104.81 -15.65
CA GLY A 225 -18.89 -105.54 -16.51
C GLY A 225 -17.98 -104.66 -17.38
N SER A 226 -18.14 -103.32 -17.36
CA SER A 226 -17.25 -102.42 -18.08
C SER A 226 -15.87 -102.32 -17.42
N ALA A 227 -14.82 -102.04 -18.20
CA ALA A 227 -13.44 -101.99 -17.71
C ALA A 227 -13.27 -100.91 -16.63
N SER A 228 -12.70 -101.27 -15.48
CA SER A 228 -12.54 -100.31 -14.39
C SER A 228 -11.38 -99.33 -14.63
N ASP A 229 -11.47 -98.16 -14.02
CA ASP A 229 -10.39 -97.17 -14.01
C ASP A 229 -9.14 -97.71 -13.30
N TYR A 230 -7.95 -97.36 -13.79
CA TYR A 230 -6.67 -97.80 -13.22
C TYR A 230 -6.34 -97.11 -11.90
N TYR A 231 -6.54 -95.79 -11.82
CA TYR A 231 -6.16 -95.00 -10.66
C TYR A 231 -7.20 -95.14 -9.56
N GLY A 232 -6.75 -95.56 -8.37
CA GLY A 232 -7.64 -95.92 -7.27
C GLY A 232 -8.60 -94.81 -6.85
N VAL A 233 -8.16 -93.55 -6.77
CA VAL A 233 -9.06 -92.43 -6.41
C VAL A 233 -10.13 -92.16 -7.48
N ILE A 234 -9.82 -92.31 -8.77
CA ILE A 234 -10.80 -92.20 -9.86
C ILE A 234 -11.79 -93.38 -9.79
N TYR A 235 -11.26 -94.59 -9.58
CA TYR A 235 -12.07 -95.81 -9.42
C TYR A 235 -13.04 -95.71 -8.23
N HIS A 236 -12.55 -95.31 -7.06
CA HIS A 236 -13.37 -95.18 -5.85
C HIS A 236 -14.39 -94.04 -5.97
N SER A 237 -14.00 -92.89 -6.54
CA SER A 237 -14.93 -91.77 -6.79
C SER A 237 -16.05 -92.20 -7.73
N ARG A 238 -15.70 -92.83 -8.86
CA ARG A 238 -16.68 -93.33 -9.83
C ARG A 238 -17.61 -94.39 -9.25
N ARG A 239 -17.10 -95.26 -8.38
CA ARG A 239 -17.92 -96.24 -7.65
C ARG A 239 -18.97 -95.62 -6.74
N ALA A 240 -18.71 -94.42 -6.27
CA ALA A 240 -19.63 -93.64 -5.46
C ALA A 240 -20.45 -92.64 -6.27
N GLY A 241 -20.36 -92.65 -7.61
CA GLY A 241 -21.03 -91.68 -8.48
C GLY A 241 -20.42 -90.27 -8.45
N LEU A 242 -19.27 -90.08 -7.79
CA LEU A 242 -18.57 -88.80 -7.68
C LEU A 242 -17.58 -88.63 -8.84
N LEU A 243 -17.56 -87.45 -9.46
CA LEU A 243 -16.52 -87.14 -10.45
C LEU A 243 -15.16 -86.99 -9.76
N GLY A 244 -14.26 -87.94 -10.02
CA GLY A 244 -12.86 -87.89 -9.58
C GLY A 244 -11.89 -87.70 -10.74
N ILE A 245 -10.99 -86.72 -10.65
CA ILE A 245 -9.88 -86.51 -11.58
C ILE A 245 -8.53 -86.45 -10.86
N ILE A 246 -7.44 -86.64 -11.61
CA ILE A 246 -6.06 -86.43 -11.16
C ILE A 246 -5.40 -85.41 -12.08
N VAL A 247 -4.94 -84.29 -11.52
CA VAL A 247 -4.16 -83.26 -12.20
C VAL A 247 -2.68 -83.53 -11.98
N GLU A 248 -1.97 -83.90 -13.05
CA GLU A 248 -0.52 -84.09 -13.09
C GLU A 248 0.12 -82.80 -13.59
N HIS A 249 0.55 -81.90 -12.70
CA HIS A 249 0.89 -80.52 -13.09
C HIS A 249 2.19 -80.41 -13.90
N ALA A 250 3.17 -81.28 -13.66
CA ALA A 250 4.50 -81.23 -14.26
C ALA A 250 5.26 -82.56 -14.05
N PHE A 251 6.48 -82.68 -14.60
CA PHE A 251 7.35 -83.85 -14.38
C PHE A 251 8.51 -83.53 -13.43
N ILE A 252 8.49 -84.07 -12.21
CA ILE A 252 9.50 -83.79 -11.16
C ILE A 252 10.92 -84.21 -11.58
N THR A 253 11.05 -85.15 -12.51
CA THR A 253 12.32 -85.63 -13.06
C THR A 253 12.89 -84.74 -14.17
N ASN A 254 12.08 -83.87 -14.78
CA ASN A 254 12.54 -82.95 -15.80
C ASN A 254 13.12 -81.66 -15.19
N ALA A 255 14.31 -81.27 -15.64
CA ALA A 255 15.03 -80.14 -15.06
C ALA A 255 14.30 -78.80 -15.24
N SER A 256 13.61 -78.57 -16.37
CA SER A 256 12.90 -77.32 -16.63
C SER A 256 11.62 -77.20 -15.80
N ASP A 257 10.85 -78.28 -15.70
CA ASP A 257 9.67 -78.34 -14.84
C ASP A 257 10.08 -78.20 -13.35
N ALA A 258 11.18 -78.83 -12.94
CA ALA A 258 11.70 -78.70 -11.58
C ALA A 258 12.08 -77.25 -11.20
N VAL A 259 12.50 -76.40 -12.15
CA VAL A 259 12.73 -74.97 -11.89
C VAL A 259 11.43 -74.26 -11.52
N LEU A 260 10.33 -74.58 -12.22
CA LEU A 260 9.01 -74.03 -11.92
C LEU A 260 8.54 -74.51 -10.54
N LEU A 261 8.70 -75.80 -10.25
CA LEU A 261 8.25 -76.42 -8.99
C LEU A 261 9.04 -75.98 -7.74
N ARG A 262 10.26 -75.46 -7.89
CA ARG A 262 11.04 -74.92 -6.75
C ARG A 262 10.51 -73.60 -6.19
N SER A 263 9.73 -72.87 -6.98
CA SER A 263 9.29 -71.52 -6.64
C SER A 263 7.93 -71.57 -5.96
N ASP A 264 7.86 -71.20 -4.67
CA ASP A 264 6.59 -71.10 -3.95
C ASP A 264 5.59 -70.17 -4.68
N ALA A 265 6.07 -69.06 -5.25
CA ALA A 265 5.24 -68.16 -6.06
C ALA A 265 4.71 -68.81 -7.35
N THR A 266 5.40 -69.83 -7.88
CA THR A 266 4.91 -70.59 -9.03
C THR A 266 3.93 -71.68 -8.60
N LEU A 267 4.20 -72.38 -7.49
CA LEU A 267 3.25 -73.34 -6.91
C LEU A 267 1.92 -72.66 -6.54
N THR A 268 1.97 -71.44 -5.99
CA THR A 268 0.76 -70.64 -5.75
C THR A 268 0.02 -70.36 -7.05
N ARG A 269 0.72 -69.92 -8.11
CA ARG A 269 0.08 -69.64 -9.41
C ARG A 269 -0.53 -70.89 -10.05
N ILE A 270 0.11 -72.06 -9.88
CA ILE A 270 -0.43 -73.35 -10.33
C ILE A 270 -1.74 -73.64 -9.61
N GLY A 271 -1.78 -73.57 -8.27
CA GLY A 271 -3.02 -73.79 -7.52
C GLY A 271 -4.13 -72.80 -7.89
N GLN A 272 -3.79 -71.53 -8.14
CA GLN A 272 -4.74 -70.54 -8.65
C GLN A 272 -5.25 -70.86 -10.06
N ALA A 273 -4.43 -71.50 -10.90
CA ALA A 273 -4.83 -71.94 -12.23
C ALA A 273 -5.82 -73.11 -12.16
N ASP A 274 -5.58 -74.06 -11.26
CA ASP A 274 -6.54 -75.15 -11.00
C ASP A 274 -7.88 -74.59 -10.52
N ALA A 275 -7.84 -73.66 -9.55
CA ALA A 275 -9.04 -72.98 -9.05
C ALA A 275 -9.84 -72.30 -10.16
N ARG A 276 -9.18 -71.55 -11.05
CA ARG A 276 -9.83 -70.88 -12.19
C ARG A 276 -10.45 -71.88 -13.17
N GLY A 277 -9.74 -72.96 -13.50
CA GLY A 277 -10.25 -73.99 -14.40
C GLY A 277 -11.45 -74.74 -13.80
N ILE A 278 -11.41 -75.03 -12.50
CA ILE A 278 -12.57 -75.61 -11.80
C ILE A 278 -13.74 -74.63 -11.82
N ALA A 279 -13.51 -73.36 -11.48
CA ALA A 279 -14.55 -72.35 -11.43
C ALA A 279 -15.18 -72.06 -12.79
N GLU A 280 -14.38 -71.98 -13.86
CA GLU A 280 -14.87 -71.76 -15.23
C GLU A 280 -15.72 -72.95 -15.71
N TYR A 281 -15.27 -74.18 -15.45
CA TYR A 281 -16.03 -75.37 -15.86
C TYR A 281 -17.39 -75.47 -15.18
N TYR A 282 -17.47 -75.16 -13.88
CA TYR A 282 -18.71 -75.22 -13.10
C TYR A 282 -19.52 -73.92 -13.11
N GLY A 283 -19.01 -72.85 -13.73
CA GLY A 283 -19.69 -71.55 -13.76
C GLY A 283 -19.85 -70.92 -12.37
N LEU A 284 -18.88 -71.11 -11.46
CA LEU A 284 -18.96 -70.62 -10.09
C LEU A 284 -19.00 -69.08 -10.07
N ALA A 285 -19.93 -68.52 -9.29
CA ALA A 285 -20.11 -67.08 -9.19
C ALA A 285 -18.89 -66.42 -8.54
N VAL A 286 -18.36 -65.35 -9.15
CA VAL A 286 -17.24 -64.58 -8.58
C VAL A 286 -17.77 -63.69 -7.45
N THR A 287 -17.19 -63.78 -6.26
CA THR A 287 -17.63 -62.95 -5.14
C THR A 287 -17.29 -61.46 -5.38
N PRO A 288 -18.22 -60.51 -5.14
CA PRO A 288 -17.96 -59.08 -5.32
C PRO A 288 -16.78 -58.57 -4.47
N GLY A 289 -16.20 -57.43 -4.87
CA GLY A 289 -15.19 -56.68 -4.14
C GLY A 289 -13.82 -56.68 -4.80
N TRP A 290 -12.82 -56.28 -4.02
CA TRP A 290 -11.42 -56.15 -4.46
C TRP A 290 -10.73 -57.51 -4.55
N LYS A 291 -10.15 -57.81 -5.72
CA LYS A 291 -9.42 -59.04 -6.01
C LYS A 291 -7.99 -58.73 -6.43
N GLN A 292 -7.03 -59.46 -5.89
CA GLN A 292 -5.64 -59.31 -6.27
C GLN A 292 -5.27 -60.38 -7.31
N VAL A 293 -4.87 -59.94 -8.50
CA VAL A 293 -4.45 -60.79 -9.61
C VAL A 293 -3.04 -60.40 -10.02
N ASN A 294 -2.09 -61.33 -9.93
CA ASN A 294 -0.66 -61.10 -10.25
C ASN A 294 -0.05 -59.89 -9.51
N GLY A 295 -0.42 -59.70 -8.23
CA GLY A 295 0.07 -58.60 -7.41
C GLY A 295 -0.60 -57.24 -7.68
N LYS A 296 -1.54 -57.15 -8.63
CA LYS A 296 -2.30 -55.95 -8.96
C LYS A 296 -3.77 -56.10 -8.55
N TRP A 297 -4.44 -54.99 -8.31
CA TRP A 297 -5.83 -54.99 -7.86
C TRP A 297 -6.81 -54.84 -9.02
N LYS A 298 -7.90 -55.60 -8.96
CA LYS A 298 -9.10 -55.44 -9.77
C LYS A 298 -10.29 -55.33 -8.82
N HIS A 299 -11.40 -54.74 -9.28
CA HIS A 299 -12.64 -54.70 -8.50
C HIS A 299 -13.76 -55.40 -9.27
N HIS A 300 -14.47 -56.33 -8.64
CA HIS A 300 -15.62 -57.03 -9.22
C HIS A 300 -16.91 -56.51 -8.56
N ASP A 301 -17.92 -56.14 -9.34
CA ASP A 301 -19.20 -55.65 -8.80
C ASP A 301 -20.22 -56.76 -8.50
N GLY A 302 -19.82 -58.02 -8.69
CA GLY A 302 -20.68 -59.20 -8.58
C GLY A 302 -21.15 -59.75 -9.93
N THR A 303 -21.07 -58.93 -10.99
CA THR A 303 -21.37 -59.35 -12.37
C THR A 303 -20.13 -59.32 -13.24
N SER A 304 -19.29 -58.28 -13.10
CA SER A 304 -18.10 -58.11 -13.93
C SER A 304 -16.98 -57.35 -13.22
N TYR A 305 -15.77 -57.48 -13.76
CA TYR A 305 -14.65 -56.64 -13.33
C TYR A 305 -14.81 -55.22 -13.87
N ALA A 306 -14.51 -54.24 -13.03
CA ALA A 306 -14.30 -52.86 -13.44
C ALA A 306 -13.17 -52.80 -14.48
N VAL A 307 -13.49 -52.30 -15.67
CA VAL A 307 -12.56 -52.11 -16.78
C VAL A 307 -12.69 -50.70 -17.32
N GLY A 308 -11.55 -50.08 -17.66
CA GLY A 308 -11.48 -48.85 -18.43
C GLY A 308 -12.17 -47.64 -17.80
N GLY A 309 -11.40 -46.79 -17.14
CA GLY A 309 -11.84 -45.49 -16.67
C GLY A 309 -12.30 -45.47 -15.22
N TRP A 310 -13.09 -44.45 -14.89
CA TRP A 310 -13.45 -44.11 -13.51
C TRP A 310 -14.56 -45.01 -12.96
N ARG A 311 -14.41 -45.42 -11.70
CA ARG A 311 -15.46 -46.10 -10.92
C ARG A 311 -15.45 -45.61 -9.49
N GLN A 312 -16.64 -45.45 -8.93
CA GLN A 312 -16.80 -45.16 -7.52
C GLN A 312 -17.05 -46.47 -6.76
N VAL A 313 -16.25 -46.71 -5.72
CA VAL A 313 -16.36 -47.89 -4.84
C VAL A 313 -16.30 -47.37 -3.41
N ASP A 314 -17.32 -47.70 -2.61
CA ASP A 314 -17.46 -47.28 -1.21
C ASP A 314 -17.24 -45.76 -0.99
N GLY A 315 -17.76 -44.95 -1.91
CA GLY A 315 -17.68 -43.49 -1.87
C GLY A 315 -16.38 -42.89 -2.42
N ALA A 316 -15.33 -43.68 -2.66
CA ALA A 316 -14.07 -43.23 -3.24
C ALA A 316 -13.98 -43.50 -4.75
N TRP A 317 -13.32 -42.61 -5.49
CA TRP A 317 -13.10 -42.78 -6.93
C TRP A 317 -11.78 -43.51 -7.21
N TYR A 318 -11.85 -44.46 -8.14
CA TYR A 318 -10.72 -45.26 -8.62
C TYR A 318 -10.68 -45.21 -10.15
N LEU A 319 -9.50 -45.36 -10.73
CA LEU A 319 -9.30 -45.43 -12.17
C LEU A 319 -8.76 -46.81 -12.56
N PHE A 320 -9.36 -47.44 -13.56
CA PHE A 320 -8.96 -48.77 -14.04
C PHE A 320 -8.44 -48.70 -15.47
N ASP A 321 -7.41 -49.50 -15.78
CA ASP A 321 -6.92 -49.66 -17.15
C ASP A 321 -7.85 -50.52 -18.01
N GLY A 322 -7.55 -50.65 -19.31
CA GLY A 322 -8.36 -51.44 -20.24
C GLY A 322 -8.39 -52.95 -19.93
N SER A 323 -7.48 -53.43 -19.08
CA SER A 323 -7.45 -54.82 -18.59
C SER A 323 -8.13 -54.97 -17.22
N GLY A 324 -8.64 -53.88 -16.64
CA GLY A 324 -9.34 -53.84 -15.36
C GLY A 324 -8.44 -53.78 -14.13
N PHE A 325 -7.16 -53.46 -14.30
CA PHE A 325 -6.29 -53.22 -13.15
C PHE A 325 -6.42 -51.78 -12.67
N MET A 326 -6.50 -51.63 -11.35
CA MET A 326 -6.54 -50.34 -10.67
C MET A 326 -5.22 -49.58 -10.86
N LEU A 327 -5.33 -48.30 -11.19
CA LEU A 327 -4.21 -47.39 -11.41
C LEU A 327 -3.89 -46.59 -10.14
N THR A 328 -2.61 -46.22 -10.00
CA THR A 328 -2.06 -45.39 -8.92
C THR A 328 -1.20 -44.26 -9.51
N GLY A 329 -0.86 -43.26 -8.70
CA GLY A 329 -0.02 -42.12 -9.08
C GLY A 329 -0.73 -41.12 -10.00
N TRP A 330 0.05 -40.32 -10.72
CA TRP A 330 -0.45 -39.32 -11.66
C TRP A 330 -1.04 -39.96 -12.91
N GLN A 331 -2.26 -39.56 -13.28
CA GLN A 331 -2.98 -40.07 -14.44
C GLN A 331 -3.57 -38.91 -15.25
N ALA A 332 -3.34 -38.91 -16.56
CA ALA A 332 -3.91 -37.94 -17.49
C ALA A 332 -5.14 -38.55 -18.16
N VAL A 333 -6.32 -38.03 -17.84
CA VAL A 333 -7.61 -38.48 -18.39
C VAL A 333 -8.27 -37.31 -19.11
N GLY A 334 -8.47 -37.43 -20.43
CA GLY A 334 -9.08 -36.37 -21.23
C GLY A 334 -8.30 -35.05 -21.19
N GLY A 335 -6.97 -35.10 -21.07
CA GLY A 335 -6.11 -33.92 -20.95
C GLY A 335 -6.07 -33.28 -19.55
N THR A 336 -6.84 -33.81 -18.59
CA THR A 336 -6.83 -33.36 -17.18
C THR A 336 -6.02 -34.33 -16.34
N TRP A 337 -5.18 -33.80 -15.44
CA TRP A 337 -4.38 -34.60 -14.52
C TRP A 337 -5.12 -34.87 -13.21
N TYR A 338 -4.99 -36.10 -12.72
CA TYR A 338 -5.51 -36.58 -11.45
C TYR A 338 -4.42 -37.35 -10.72
N TYR A 339 -4.54 -37.48 -9.40
CA TYR A 339 -3.62 -38.31 -8.62
C TYR A 339 -4.40 -39.38 -7.87
N LEU A 340 -3.99 -40.64 -8.04
CA LEU A 340 -4.53 -41.79 -7.34
C LEU A 340 -3.49 -42.19 -6.27
N ASN A 341 -3.88 -42.23 -5.00
CA ASN A 341 -2.95 -42.51 -3.92
C ASN A 341 -2.46 -43.98 -3.93
N GLY A 342 -1.69 -44.39 -2.90
CA GLY A 342 -1.18 -45.76 -2.82
C GLY A 342 -2.25 -46.85 -2.72
N SER A 343 -3.45 -46.52 -2.24
CA SER A 343 -4.61 -47.42 -2.26
C SER A 343 -5.41 -47.35 -3.57
N GLY A 344 -5.01 -46.49 -4.51
CA GLY A 344 -5.71 -46.23 -5.77
C GLY A 344 -6.88 -45.25 -5.67
N ALA A 345 -7.20 -44.77 -4.47
CA ALA A 345 -8.26 -43.79 -4.30
C ALA A 345 -7.80 -42.42 -4.81
N MET A 346 -8.69 -41.70 -5.50
CA MET A 346 -8.44 -40.37 -6.01
C MET A 346 -8.17 -39.38 -4.87
N HIS A 347 -7.04 -38.70 -4.95
CA HIS A 347 -6.65 -37.67 -3.99
C HIS A 347 -7.29 -36.32 -4.33
N THR A 348 -7.74 -35.62 -3.31
CA THR A 348 -8.24 -34.24 -3.40
C THR A 348 -7.52 -33.34 -2.40
N GLY A 349 -7.56 -32.03 -2.61
CA GLY A 349 -6.82 -31.05 -1.81
C GLY A 349 -5.32 -31.00 -2.13
N TRP A 350 -4.53 -30.56 -1.15
CA TRP A 350 -3.08 -30.40 -1.28
C TRP A 350 -2.35 -31.73 -1.34
N LEU A 351 -1.49 -31.90 -2.34
CA LEU A 351 -0.62 -33.06 -2.52
C LEU A 351 0.84 -32.63 -2.52
N ASN A 352 1.66 -33.25 -1.68
CA ASN A 352 3.12 -33.12 -1.74
C ASN A 352 3.71 -34.36 -2.40
N ASP A 353 4.13 -34.23 -3.65
CA ASP A 353 4.83 -35.28 -4.37
C ASP A 353 6.33 -34.95 -4.42
N ARG A 354 7.11 -35.66 -3.60
CA ARG A 354 8.57 -35.54 -3.51
C ARG A 354 9.09 -34.10 -3.33
N GLY A 355 8.41 -33.29 -2.51
CA GLY A 355 8.78 -31.91 -2.20
C GLY A 355 8.14 -30.85 -3.10
N THR A 356 7.39 -31.26 -4.12
CA THR A 356 6.61 -30.35 -4.96
C THR A 356 5.15 -30.40 -4.55
N TRP A 357 4.56 -29.23 -4.27
CA TRP A 357 3.15 -29.13 -3.91
C TRP A 357 2.27 -28.93 -5.14
N TYR A 358 1.14 -29.62 -5.15
CA TYR A 358 0.09 -29.54 -6.15
C TYR A 358 -1.26 -29.39 -5.43
N TYR A 359 -2.26 -28.88 -6.14
CA TYR A 359 -3.62 -28.79 -5.61
C TYR A 359 -4.59 -29.54 -6.53
N LEU A 360 -5.27 -30.54 -5.99
CA LEU A 360 -6.29 -31.33 -6.68
C LEU A 360 -7.65 -30.81 -6.20
N LYS A 361 -8.49 -30.31 -7.10
CA LYS A 361 -9.73 -29.63 -6.71
C LYS A 361 -10.65 -30.56 -5.88
N PRO A 362 -11.18 -30.12 -4.72
CA PRO A 362 -12.00 -30.97 -3.85
C PRO A 362 -13.23 -31.60 -4.48
N ASP A 363 -13.84 -30.91 -5.44
CA ASP A 363 -15.07 -31.31 -6.13
C ASP A 363 -14.86 -32.40 -7.20
N SER A 364 -13.68 -32.44 -7.82
CA SER A 364 -13.44 -33.18 -9.05
C SER A 364 -12.15 -33.99 -9.05
N GLY A 365 -11.21 -33.71 -8.15
CA GLY A 365 -9.86 -34.27 -8.15
C GLY A 365 -8.96 -33.75 -9.28
N ALA A 366 -9.46 -32.86 -10.14
CA ALA A 366 -8.69 -32.29 -11.23
C ALA A 366 -7.54 -31.43 -10.69
N MET A 367 -6.33 -31.63 -11.21
CA MET A 367 -5.16 -30.82 -10.86
C MET A 367 -5.38 -29.37 -11.30
N ALA A 368 -5.24 -28.45 -10.35
CA ALA A 368 -5.34 -27.03 -10.60
C ALA A 368 -4.06 -26.46 -11.23
N THR A 369 -4.24 -25.48 -12.10
CA THR A 369 -3.20 -24.59 -12.62
C THR A 369 -3.69 -23.14 -12.46
N GLY A 370 -2.76 -22.20 -12.48
CA GLY A 370 -3.05 -20.79 -12.24
C GLY A 370 -3.32 -20.47 -10.77
N TRP A 371 -4.09 -19.42 -10.53
CA TRP A 371 -4.44 -18.97 -9.18
C TRP A 371 -5.56 -19.83 -8.59
N VAL A 372 -5.36 -20.27 -7.35
CA VAL A 372 -6.40 -20.90 -6.53
C VAL A 372 -6.52 -20.18 -5.20
N GLU A 373 -7.71 -20.22 -4.63
CA GLU A 373 -7.98 -19.72 -3.28
C GLU A 373 -8.36 -20.90 -2.38
N VAL A 374 -7.67 -21.00 -1.25
CA VAL A 374 -7.84 -22.06 -0.24
C VAL A 374 -7.79 -21.40 1.12
N ASP A 375 -8.86 -21.53 1.90
CA ASP A 375 -8.99 -20.96 3.25
C ASP A 375 -8.68 -19.45 3.31
N GLY A 376 -9.15 -18.69 2.32
CA GLY A 376 -8.94 -17.24 2.19
C GLY A 376 -7.52 -16.82 1.78
N CYS A 377 -6.63 -17.79 1.51
CA CYS A 377 -5.28 -17.54 1.02
C CYS A 377 -5.19 -17.89 -0.47
N ARG A 378 -4.48 -17.07 -1.25
CA ARG A 378 -4.25 -17.32 -2.67
C ARG A 378 -2.90 -17.98 -2.92
N TYR A 379 -2.89 -18.95 -3.82
CA TYR A 379 -1.72 -19.72 -4.23
C TYR A 379 -1.65 -19.76 -5.75
N TYR A 380 -0.43 -19.84 -6.30
CA TYR A 380 -0.24 -19.94 -7.75
C TYR A 380 0.41 -21.27 -8.11
N LEU A 381 -0.28 -22.06 -8.94
CA LEU A 381 0.21 -23.30 -9.53
C LEU A 381 0.65 -22.98 -10.96
N ASN A 382 1.87 -23.33 -11.34
CA ASN A 382 2.35 -23.07 -12.70
C ASN A 382 1.64 -23.99 -13.73
N GLY A 383 2.06 -23.93 -15.00
CA GLY A 383 1.47 -24.76 -16.08
C GLY A 383 1.62 -26.27 -15.87
N SER A 384 2.56 -26.74 -15.04
CA SER A 384 2.68 -28.15 -14.66
C SER A 384 1.93 -28.48 -13.37
N GLY A 385 1.16 -27.55 -12.79
CA GLY A 385 0.47 -27.69 -11.52
C GLY A 385 1.35 -27.51 -10.28
N ALA A 386 2.64 -27.23 -10.45
CA ALA A 386 3.56 -27.08 -9.33
C ALA A 386 3.38 -25.71 -8.66
N MET A 387 3.12 -25.72 -7.36
CA MET A 387 2.94 -24.53 -6.55
C MET A 387 4.21 -23.70 -6.52
N GLN A 388 4.07 -22.42 -6.84
CA GLN A 388 5.14 -21.44 -6.69
C GLN A 388 5.18 -20.95 -5.24
N ALA A 389 6.39 -20.81 -4.71
CA ALA A 389 6.62 -20.32 -3.35
C ALA A 389 7.97 -19.61 -3.27
N GLY A 390 8.18 -18.91 -2.14
CA GLY A 390 9.47 -18.35 -1.79
C GLY A 390 9.85 -17.11 -2.61
N GLY A 391 9.39 -15.96 -2.15
CA GLY A 391 9.80 -14.64 -2.63
C GLY A 391 9.03 -14.15 -3.86
N TRP A 392 9.63 -13.21 -4.56
CA TRP A 392 9.06 -12.56 -5.74
C TRP A 392 8.86 -13.51 -6.93
N LYS A 393 7.69 -13.44 -7.56
CA LYS A 393 7.32 -14.13 -8.80
C LYS A 393 6.66 -13.16 -9.77
N ALA A 394 7.13 -13.18 -11.03
CA ALA A 394 6.48 -12.48 -12.12
C ALA A 394 5.42 -13.41 -12.74
N ILE A 395 4.15 -13.06 -12.61
CA ILE A 395 3.01 -13.86 -13.07
C ILE A 395 2.09 -12.94 -13.88
N GLY A 396 1.87 -13.25 -15.15
CA GLY A 396 1.00 -12.45 -16.02
C GLY A 396 1.42 -10.99 -16.20
N GLY A 397 2.73 -10.70 -16.10
CA GLY A 397 3.27 -9.35 -16.20
C GLY A 397 3.21 -8.51 -14.91
N GLN A 398 2.71 -9.09 -13.81
CA GLN A 398 2.68 -8.45 -12.50
C GLN A 398 3.59 -9.21 -11.52
N TRP A 399 4.08 -8.50 -10.50
CA TRP A 399 4.90 -9.09 -9.45
C TRP A 399 4.06 -9.45 -8.23
N TYR A 400 4.33 -10.61 -7.65
CA TYR A 400 3.69 -11.12 -6.45
C TYR A 400 4.77 -11.63 -5.51
N TRP A 401 4.56 -11.49 -4.20
CA TRP A 401 5.39 -12.16 -3.21
C TRP A 401 4.66 -13.40 -2.70
N LEU A 402 5.26 -14.57 -2.85
CA LEU A 402 4.73 -15.81 -2.30
C LEU A 402 5.58 -16.21 -1.09
N HIS A 403 4.95 -16.41 0.06
CA HIS A 403 5.62 -16.90 1.26
C HIS A 403 6.20 -18.30 1.03
N GLY A 404 6.98 -18.81 1.99
CA GLY A 404 7.51 -20.19 1.94
C GLY A 404 6.41 -21.26 1.88
N SER A 405 5.22 -20.95 2.43
CA SER A 405 4.02 -21.78 2.32
C SER A 405 3.33 -21.72 0.95
N GLY A 406 3.77 -20.82 0.05
CA GLY A 406 3.12 -20.54 -1.23
C GLY A 406 2.01 -19.50 -1.18
N ALA A 407 1.53 -19.13 0.01
CA ALA A 407 0.50 -18.11 0.17
C ALA A 407 1.00 -16.74 -0.34
N ALA A 408 0.21 -16.07 -1.15
CA ALA A 408 0.50 -14.73 -1.65
C ALA A 408 0.37 -13.69 -0.53
N ALA A 409 1.37 -12.81 -0.40
CA ALA A 409 1.30 -11.67 0.50
C ALA A 409 0.32 -10.61 -0.01
N THR A 410 -0.32 -9.91 0.92
CA THR A 410 -1.19 -8.76 0.68
C THR A 410 -0.86 -7.65 1.68
N GLY A 411 -1.13 -6.39 1.30
CA GLY A 411 -0.77 -5.22 2.10
C GLY A 411 0.73 -4.92 2.09
N TRP A 412 1.24 -4.41 3.21
CA TRP A 412 2.64 -4.02 3.36
C TRP A 412 3.57 -5.23 3.51
N LEU A 413 4.59 -5.30 2.66
CA LEU A 413 5.68 -6.27 2.73
C LEU A 413 7.01 -5.55 2.93
N ASN A 414 7.80 -6.00 3.90
CA ASN A 414 9.19 -5.61 4.05
C ASN A 414 10.09 -6.73 3.51
N ASP A 415 10.81 -6.47 2.43
CA ASP A 415 11.85 -7.35 1.90
C ASP A 415 13.22 -6.69 2.15
N ARG A 416 13.93 -7.20 3.16
CA ARG A 416 15.30 -6.78 3.53
C ARG A 416 15.47 -5.25 3.71
N GLY A 417 14.47 -4.59 4.30
CA GLY A 417 14.49 -3.16 4.59
C GLY A 417 13.77 -2.29 3.56
N THR A 418 13.43 -2.84 2.39
CA THR A 418 12.62 -2.14 1.38
C THR A 418 11.16 -2.51 1.55
N TRP A 419 10.30 -1.50 1.59
CA TRP A 419 8.85 -1.70 1.71
C TRP A 419 8.18 -1.73 0.34
N TYR A 420 7.20 -2.61 0.20
CA TYR A 420 6.37 -2.79 -0.99
C TYR A 420 4.91 -2.86 -0.57
N TRP A 421 4.02 -2.41 -1.45
CA TRP A 421 2.59 -2.62 -1.29
C TRP A 421 2.09 -3.69 -2.26
N LEU A 422 1.46 -4.72 -1.71
CA LEU A 422 0.76 -5.75 -2.44
C LEU A 422 -0.74 -5.48 -2.32
N ASP A 423 -1.42 -5.37 -3.44
CA ASP A 423 -2.85 -5.08 -3.45
C ASP A 423 -3.63 -6.06 -2.57
N LYS A 424 -4.57 -5.56 -1.75
CA LYS A 424 -5.23 -6.38 -0.73
C LYS A 424 -6.16 -7.45 -1.31
N ALA A 425 -6.70 -7.20 -2.50
CA ALA A 425 -7.59 -8.15 -3.18
C ALA A 425 -6.81 -9.13 -4.06
N THR A 426 -5.82 -8.60 -4.79
CA THR A 426 -5.15 -9.37 -5.84
C THR A 426 -3.77 -9.89 -5.44
N GLY A 427 -3.11 -9.30 -4.46
CA GLY A 427 -1.71 -9.58 -4.10
C GLY A 427 -0.69 -9.02 -5.10
N ALA A 428 -1.14 -8.33 -6.15
CA ALA A 428 -0.26 -7.74 -7.16
C ALA A 428 0.51 -6.56 -6.55
N MET A 429 1.81 -6.50 -6.80
CA MET A 429 2.67 -5.41 -6.36
C MET A 429 2.27 -4.11 -7.05
N ALA A 430 2.01 -3.07 -6.26
CA ALA A 430 1.67 -1.76 -6.77
C ALA A 430 2.91 -0.96 -7.19
N THR A 431 2.69 -0.07 -8.14
CA THR A 431 3.60 1.02 -8.51
C THR A 431 2.78 2.32 -8.55
N GLY A 432 3.43 3.45 -8.33
CA GLY A 432 2.78 4.75 -8.22
C GLY A 432 2.10 4.98 -6.87
N TRP A 433 1.00 5.75 -6.89
CA TRP A 433 0.26 6.13 -5.68
C TRP A 433 -0.51 4.95 -5.09
N VAL A 434 -0.38 4.77 -3.78
CA VAL A 434 -1.09 3.78 -2.98
C VAL A 434 -1.83 4.49 -1.85
N LEU A 435 -3.12 4.23 -1.70
CA LEU A 435 -3.92 4.69 -0.57
C LEU A 435 -4.16 3.52 0.39
N ASP A 436 -3.63 3.63 1.61
CA ASP A 436 -3.92 2.69 2.69
C ASP A 436 -4.65 3.42 3.81
N GLY A 437 -5.92 3.08 4.00
CA GLY A 437 -6.83 3.81 4.88
C GLY A 437 -7.06 5.24 4.38
N LYS A 438 -6.44 6.22 5.04
CA LYS A 438 -6.51 7.65 4.68
C LYS A 438 -5.15 8.23 4.29
N THR A 439 -4.12 7.40 4.22
CA THR A 439 -2.74 7.84 4.03
C THR A 439 -2.24 7.42 2.66
N TRP A 440 -1.71 8.39 1.93
CA TRP A 440 -1.09 8.15 0.62
C TRP A 440 0.39 7.81 0.76
N TYR A 441 0.85 6.91 -0.10
CA TYR A 441 2.23 6.47 -0.24
C TYR A 441 2.58 6.41 -1.72
N TRP A 442 3.87 6.42 -2.04
CA TRP A 442 4.33 6.27 -3.42
C TRP A 442 5.32 5.10 -3.53
N CYS A 443 5.02 4.16 -4.42
CA CYS A 443 5.92 3.09 -4.84
C CYS A 443 6.54 3.44 -6.20
N ASP A 444 7.84 3.31 -6.36
CA ASP A 444 8.50 3.59 -7.63
C ASP A 444 8.25 2.50 -8.70
N GLY A 445 8.92 2.60 -9.86
CA GLY A 445 8.76 1.62 -10.94
C GLY A 445 9.19 0.19 -10.59
N SER A 446 10.00 0.02 -9.54
CA SER A 446 10.37 -1.29 -8.98
C SER A 446 9.40 -1.78 -7.90
N GLY A 447 8.42 -0.95 -7.52
CA GLY A 447 7.50 -1.19 -6.41
C GLY A 447 8.04 -0.77 -5.04
N ALA A 448 9.29 -0.30 -4.97
CA ALA A 448 9.87 0.15 -3.71
C ALA A 448 9.18 1.43 -3.24
N MET A 449 8.70 1.43 -2.00
CA MET A 449 8.09 2.60 -1.38
C MET A 449 9.15 3.68 -1.14
N LEU A 450 8.92 4.87 -1.69
CA LEU A 450 9.75 6.04 -1.41
C LEU A 450 9.47 6.57 0.00
N HIS A 451 10.53 6.98 0.68
CA HIS A 451 10.46 7.62 1.99
C HIS A 451 11.58 8.67 2.13
N SER A 452 11.41 9.58 3.07
CA SER A 452 12.38 10.63 3.45
C SER A 452 12.86 11.51 2.28
N GLN A 453 12.01 11.77 1.29
CA GLN A 453 12.42 12.46 0.06
C GLN A 453 11.28 13.22 -0.61
N TRP A 454 11.66 14.17 -1.46
CA TRP A 454 10.76 14.88 -2.36
C TRP A 454 10.42 14.02 -3.58
N LEU A 455 9.17 14.09 -4.02
CA LEU A 455 8.64 13.43 -5.21
C LEU A 455 8.04 14.47 -6.14
N ASN A 456 8.45 14.47 -7.41
CA ASN A 456 7.86 15.31 -8.45
C ASN A 456 6.98 14.46 -9.39
N ARG A 457 5.69 14.78 -9.45
CA ARG A 457 4.74 14.19 -10.40
C ARG A 457 4.18 15.29 -11.30
N GLY A 458 4.65 15.35 -12.53
CA GLY A 458 4.13 16.26 -13.55
C GLY A 458 4.27 17.75 -13.19
N GLY A 459 5.33 18.12 -12.48
CA GLY A 459 5.57 19.48 -12.00
C GLY A 459 5.02 19.78 -10.61
N THR A 460 4.20 18.88 -10.05
CA THR A 460 3.71 19.00 -8.67
C THR A 460 4.64 18.25 -7.72
N TRP A 461 5.07 18.92 -6.66
CA TRP A 461 5.96 18.36 -5.65
C TRP A 461 5.19 17.86 -4.43
N TYR A 462 5.62 16.73 -3.89
CA TYR A 462 5.11 16.08 -2.69
C TYR A 462 6.30 15.67 -1.82
N TYR A 463 6.09 15.49 -0.52
CA TYR A 463 7.13 14.96 0.36
C TYR A 463 6.68 13.65 0.99
N LEU A 464 7.49 12.60 0.88
CA LEU A 464 7.27 11.32 1.55
C LEU A 464 8.09 11.32 2.83
N THR A 465 7.42 11.18 3.97
CA THR A 465 8.04 11.21 5.30
C THR A 465 8.91 9.98 5.57
N GLY A 466 9.50 9.89 6.77
CA GLY A 466 10.28 8.73 7.19
C GLY A 466 9.55 7.39 7.11
N SER A 467 8.24 7.39 7.31
CA SER A 467 7.38 6.20 7.17
C SER A 467 6.89 5.96 5.74
N GLY A 468 7.28 6.80 4.78
CA GLY A 468 6.76 6.80 3.41
C GLY A 468 5.40 7.48 3.25
N ALA A 469 4.72 7.84 4.35
CA ALA A 469 3.46 8.58 4.28
C ALA A 469 3.68 9.93 3.61
N MET A 470 2.81 10.28 2.67
CA MET A 470 2.75 11.59 2.05
C MET A 470 2.44 12.65 3.11
N ALA A 471 3.32 13.64 3.23
CA ALA A 471 3.13 14.75 4.14
C ALA A 471 2.00 15.68 3.68
N THR A 472 1.26 16.21 4.64
CA THR A 472 0.30 17.30 4.46
C THR A 472 0.53 18.35 5.56
N GLY A 473 0.15 19.59 5.29
CA GLY A 473 0.38 20.72 6.19
C GLY A 473 1.85 21.13 6.29
N TRP A 474 2.24 21.65 7.46
CA TRP A 474 3.59 22.14 7.71
C TRP A 474 4.60 21.00 7.89
N ILE A 475 5.72 21.07 7.15
CA ILE A 475 6.91 20.27 7.43
C ILE A 475 8.14 21.15 7.60
N ASN A 476 9.07 20.72 8.45
CA ASN A 476 10.36 21.36 8.64
C ASN A 476 11.47 20.38 8.25
N LEU A 477 12.22 20.72 7.20
CA LEU A 477 13.33 19.92 6.70
C LEU A 477 14.61 20.73 6.89
N GLY A 478 15.43 20.34 7.87
CA GLY A 478 16.73 20.96 8.11
C GLY A 478 16.66 22.45 8.48
N GLY A 479 15.58 22.92 9.11
CA GLY A 479 15.36 24.32 9.48
C GLY A 479 14.59 25.14 8.46
N THR A 480 14.26 24.56 7.31
CA THR A 480 13.44 25.17 6.25
C THR A 480 12.01 24.65 6.33
N TRP A 481 11.05 25.56 6.39
CA TRP A 481 9.63 25.23 6.45
C TRP A 481 9.02 25.15 5.05
N TYR A 482 8.14 24.17 4.85
CA TYR A 482 7.36 23.97 3.64
C TYR A 482 5.90 23.75 4.01
N TRP A 483 5.00 24.16 3.14
CA TRP A 483 3.57 23.91 3.27
C TRP A 483 3.12 22.96 2.17
N LEU A 484 2.53 21.84 2.57
CA LEU A 484 1.87 20.88 1.69
C LEU A 484 0.37 21.06 1.88
N ASP A 485 -0.36 21.14 0.78
CA ASP A 485 -1.81 21.25 0.84
C ASP A 485 -2.43 20.13 1.68
N LYS A 486 -3.43 20.47 2.51
CA LYS A 486 -3.98 19.55 3.51
C LYS A 486 -4.72 18.37 2.89
N GLU A 487 -5.25 18.54 1.68
CA GLU A 487 -6.06 17.53 1.00
C GLU A 487 -5.24 16.78 -0.04
N SER A 488 -4.56 17.51 -0.92
CA SER A 488 -3.81 16.94 -2.03
C SER A 488 -2.36 16.58 -1.70
N GLY A 489 -1.77 17.17 -0.65
CA GLY A 489 -0.34 17.03 -0.34
C GLY A 489 0.59 17.78 -1.30
N ALA A 490 0.05 18.56 -2.24
CA ALA A 490 0.83 19.35 -3.16
C ALA A 490 1.60 20.46 -2.43
N MET A 491 2.90 20.57 -2.68
CA MET A 491 3.74 21.62 -2.13
C MET A 491 3.32 22.97 -2.70
N ALA A 492 3.01 23.91 -1.80
CA ALA A 492 2.65 25.25 -2.20
C ALA A 492 3.87 26.06 -2.67
N THR A 493 3.62 26.91 -3.67
CA THR A 493 4.50 28.00 -4.10
C THR A 493 3.66 29.28 -4.16
N GLY A 494 4.27 30.43 -3.90
CA GLY A 494 3.54 31.69 -3.73
C GLY A 494 2.79 31.75 -2.40
N TRP A 495 1.64 32.41 -2.38
CA TRP A 495 0.85 32.58 -1.16
C TRP A 495 0.14 31.29 -0.74
N ALA A 496 0.33 30.88 0.52
CA ALA A 496 -0.33 29.73 1.13
C ALA A 496 -1.06 30.14 2.41
N HIS A 497 -2.25 29.58 2.65
CA HIS A 497 -3.04 29.83 3.85
C HIS A 497 -3.18 28.54 4.66
N ASP A 498 -2.73 28.54 5.91
CA ASP A 498 -2.75 27.34 6.75
C ASP A 498 -4.09 27.11 7.48
N GLY A 499 -5.02 28.06 7.35
CA GLY A 499 -6.28 28.14 8.07
C GLY A 499 -6.31 29.26 9.12
N THR A 500 -5.15 29.79 9.48
CA THR A 500 -5.01 30.86 10.48
C THR A 500 -4.36 32.11 9.89
N ALA A 501 -3.29 31.94 9.10
CA ALA A 501 -2.56 33.05 8.51
C ALA A 501 -2.07 32.74 7.10
N TRP A 502 -1.72 33.80 6.37
CA TRP A 502 -1.08 33.72 5.06
C TRP A 502 0.44 33.69 5.21
N TYR A 503 1.10 32.90 4.37
CA TYR A 503 2.56 32.74 4.32
C TYR A 503 3.00 32.78 2.86
N PHE A 504 4.21 33.24 2.61
CA PHE A 504 4.77 33.24 1.27
C PHE A 504 5.81 32.13 1.11
N MET A 505 5.55 31.21 0.18
CA MET A 505 6.40 30.10 -0.21
C MET A 505 7.17 30.50 -1.48
N GLU A 506 8.49 30.43 -1.46
CA GLU A 506 9.32 30.73 -2.63
C GLU A 506 9.13 29.68 -3.74
N GLY A 507 9.74 29.89 -4.91
CA GLY A 507 9.63 28.94 -6.03
C GLY A 507 10.16 27.54 -5.72
N SER A 508 11.04 27.40 -4.73
CA SER A 508 11.51 26.12 -4.18
C SER A 508 10.56 25.49 -3.16
N GLY A 509 9.46 26.18 -2.83
CA GLY A 509 8.54 25.85 -1.74
C GLY A 509 9.04 26.23 -0.34
N ALA A 510 10.24 26.80 -0.21
CA ALA A 510 10.74 27.25 1.08
C ALA A 510 9.94 28.46 1.58
N MET A 511 9.49 28.42 2.83
CA MET A 511 8.76 29.53 3.43
C MET A 511 9.70 30.72 3.69
N ARG A 512 9.34 31.88 3.15
CA ARG A 512 10.05 33.13 3.45
C ARG A 512 9.75 33.57 4.88
N ARG A 513 10.79 33.96 5.62
CA ARG A 513 10.70 34.42 7.01
C ARG A 513 11.05 35.90 7.13
N GLY A 514 10.44 36.57 8.10
CA GLY A 514 10.73 37.94 8.46
C GLY A 514 11.68 38.09 9.67
N PRO A 515 11.77 39.30 10.26
CA PRO A 515 11.02 40.51 9.91
C PRO A 515 11.53 41.10 8.59
N ALA A 516 10.68 41.14 7.55
CA ALA A 516 11.10 41.60 6.23
C ALA A 516 9.92 42.04 5.36
N TRP A 517 10.19 43.04 4.51
CA TRP A 517 9.32 43.41 3.39
C TRP A 517 9.46 42.41 2.24
N LEU A 518 8.32 42.09 1.62
CA LEU A 518 8.17 41.26 0.43
C LEU A 518 7.47 42.07 -0.65
N ASN A 519 8.08 42.17 -1.83
CA ASN A 519 7.46 42.76 -3.01
C ASN A 519 7.00 41.65 -3.96
N GLN A 520 5.70 41.57 -4.23
CA GLN A 520 5.11 40.69 -5.24
C GLN A 520 4.42 41.54 -6.29
N GLY A 521 5.00 41.61 -7.49
CA GLY A 521 4.41 42.31 -8.63
C GLY A 521 4.14 43.80 -8.40
N GLY A 522 4.96 44.48 -7.59
CA GLY A 522 4.78 45.90 -7.24
C GLY A 522 3.95 46.14 -5.98
N THR A 523 3.36 45.09 -5.40
CA THR A 523 2.64 45.18 -4.12
C THR A 523 3.55 44.75 -2.97
N TRP A 524 3.60 45.58 -1.93
CA TRP A 524 4.42 45.33 -0.75
C TRP A 524 3.62 44.66 0.37
N TYR A 525 4.25 43.71 1.04
CA TYR A 525 3.72 42.94 2.16
C TYR A 525 4.79 42.85 3.25
N TRP A 526 4.38 42.67 4.49
CA TRP A 526 5.30 42.42 5.59
C TRP A 526 5.13 41.02 6.13
N LEU A 527 6.24 40.31 6.35
CA LEU A 527 6.26 39.01 7.01
C LEU A 527 6.88 39.15 8.40
N TYR A 528 6.24 38.55 9.39
CA TYR A 528 6.78 38.42 10.75
C TYR A 528 7.91 37.36 10.82
N PRO A 529 8.68 37.27 11.92
CA PRO A 529 9.67 36.20 12.10
C PRO A 529 9.12 34.78 11.95
N SER A 530 7.83 34.59 12.28
CA SER A 530 7.10 33.34 12.05
C SER A 530 6.82 33.03 10.57
N GLY A 531 7.03 33.99 9.67
CA GLY A 531 6.63 33.93 8.26
C GLY A 531 5.20 34.39 7.99
N ALA A 532 4.38 34.57 9.04
CA ALA A 532 3.00 35.03 8.89
C ALA A 532 2.96 36.44 8.30
N MET A 533 2.08 36.64 7.32
CA MET A 533 1.79 37.93 6.71
C MET A 533 1.12 38.86 7.71
N ALA A 534 1.62 40.09 7.84
CA ALA A 534 0.99 41.10 8.66
C ALA A 534 -0.25 41.70 7.99
N THR A 535 -1.21 42.07 8.85
CA THR A 535 -2.40 42.83 8.53
C THR A 535 -2.60 43.91 9.59
N GLY A 536 -3.29 44.99 9.23
CA GLY A 536 -3.51 46.14 10.10
C GLY A 536 -2.27 47.04 10.22
N TRP A 537 -2.14 47.71 11.37
CA TRP A 537 -1.03 48.61 11.65
C TRP A 537 0.28 47.86 11.91
N LEU A 538 1.34 48.30 11.26
CA LEU A 538 2.71 47.78 11.44
C LEU A 538 3.64 48.94 11.80
N ASN A 539 4.44 48.76 12.85
CA ASN A 539 5.59 49.61 13.14
C ASN A 539 6.87 48.88 12.72
N ASP A 540 7.55 49.41 11.70
CA ASP A 540 8.89 48.98 11.33
C ASP A 540 9.89 50.07 11.74
N ARG A 541 10.61 49.81 12.84
CA ARG A 541 11.68 50.66 13.38
C ARG A 541 11.30 52.14 13.53
N GLY A 542 10.11 52.40 14.06
CA GLY A 542 9.60 53.76 14.32
C GLY A 542 8.75 54.36 13.19
N THR A 543 8.71 53.73 12.02
CA THR A 543 7.83 54.16 10.91
C THR A 543 6.57 53.29 10.90
N TRP A 544 5.41 53.94 10.86
CA TRP A 544 4.12 53.25 10.81
C TRP A 544 3.67 53.03 9.37
N TYR A 545 3.09 51.86 9.12
CA TYR A 545 2.51 51.43 7.86
C TYR A 545 1.15 50.80 8.13
N TYR A 546 0.30 50.75 7.11
CA TYR A 546 -0.97 50.05 7.19
C TYR A 546 -1.06 48.96 6.12
N LEU A 547 -1.22 47.71 6.54
CA LEU A 547 -1.39 46.53 5.69
C LEU A 547 -2.87 46.20 5.64
N LYS A 548 -3.48 46.20 4.46
CA LYS A 548 -4.94 46.05 4.32
C LYS A 548 -5.42 44.73 4.95
N PRO A 549 -6.40 44.71 5.88
CA PRO A 549 -6.79 43.51 6.62
C PRO A 549 -7.16 42.27 5.77
N GLY A 550 -7.77 42.47 4.60
CA GLY A 550 -8.18 41.35 3.74
C GLY A 550 -7.09 40.81 2.82
N SER A 551 -6.05 41.59 2.51
CA SER A 551 -5.04 41.20 1.50
C SER A 551 -3.59 41.30 1.97
N GLY A 552 -3.33 41.96 3.10
CA GLY A 552 -1.97 42.25 3.58
C GLY A 552 -1.19 43.25 2.72
N ALA A 553 -1.77 43.76 1.64
CA ALA A 553 -1.13 44.74 0.77
C ALA A 553 -0.91 46.05 1.52
N MET A 554 0.31 46.58 1.45
CA MET A 554 0.67 47.88 2.00
C MET A 554 -0.19 48.97 1.35
N ALA A 555 -0.88 49.73 2.19
CA ALA A 555 -1.70 50.83 1.74
C ALA A 555 -0.84 52.06 1.40
N THR A 556 -1.33 52.84 0.44
CA THR A 556 -0.83 54.17 0.09
C THR A 556 -2.03 55.10 -0.08
N GLY A 557 -1.79 56.40 0.06
CA GLY A 557 -2.84 57.42 0.07
C GLY A 557 -3.69 57.39 1.34
N TRP A 558 -4.94 57.83 1.22
CA TRP A 558 -5.87 57.86 2.34
C TRP A 558 -6.38 56.46 2.67
N VAL A 559 -6.34 56.11 3.96
CA VAL A 559 -7.07 54.96 4.53
C VAL A 559 -7.99 55.43 5.64
N GLU A 560 -9.06 54.68 5.83
CA GLU A 560 -9.96 54.85 6.97
C GLU A 560 -9.92 53.59 7.84
N VAL A 561 -9.63 53.78 9.13
CA VAL A 561 -9.54 52.71 10.14
C VAL A 561 -10.25 53.22 11.38
N ASP A 562 -11.22 52.47 11.89
CA ASP A 562 -12.02 52.84 13.06
C ASP A 562 -12.64 54.24 12.97
N ARG A 563 -13.19 54.58 11.79
CA ARG A 563 -13.81 55.89 11.45
C ARG A 563 -12.83 57.06 11.43
N GLN A 564 -11.53 56.81 11.59
CA GLN A 564 -10.47 57.80 11.53
C GLN A 564 -9.71 57.69 10.21
N ARG A 565 -9.35 58.84 9.62
CA ARG A 565 -8.58 58.88 8.38
C ARG A 565 -7.10 59.02 8.67
N TYR A 566 -6.26 58.33 7.91
CA TYR A 566 -4.80 58.38 7.96
C TYR A 566 -4.26 58.51 6.54
N TYR A 567 -3.09 59.11 6.39
CA TYR A 567 -2.43 59.24 5.09
C TYR A 567 -1.12 58.46 5.06
N LEU A 568 -1.01 57.50 4.14
CA LEU A 568 0.19 56.72 3.89
C LEU A 568 0.87 57.28 2.64
N THR A 569 2.11 57.73 2.78
CA THR A 569 2.85 58.41 1.70
C THR A 569 2.92 57.54 0.44
N PRO A 570 2.48 58.04 -0.74
CA PRO A 570 2.62 57.30 -1.99
C PRO A 570 4.07 56.86 -2.24
N GLY A 571 4.26 55.64 -2.76
CA GLY A 571 5.57 55.06 -3.03
C GLY A 571 6.22 54.38 -1.82
N SER A 572 6.28 55.04 -0.65
CA SER A 572 6.91 54.46 0.54
C SER A 572 5.93 53.75 1.49
N GLY A 573 4.66 54.12 1.49
CA GLY A 573 3.64 53.63 2.43
C GLY A 573 3.80 54.12 3.86
N ALA A 574 4.79 54.98 4.15
CA ALA A 574 5.03 55.52 5.47
C ALA A 574 3.90 56.45 5.89
N MET A 575 3.34 56.24 7.08
CA MET A 575 2.30 57.07 7.66
C MET A 575 2.81 58.49 7.88
N HIS A 576 2.09 59.46 7.32
CA HIS A 576 2.41 60.87 7.47
C HIS A 576 1.91 61.39 8.82
N VAL A 577 2.72 62.23 9.47
CA VAL A 577 2.34 63.01 10.66
C VAL A 577 2.67 64.48 10.40
N GLY A 578 1.95 65.39 11.04
CA GLY A 578 2.07 66.83 10.81
C GLY A 578 1.29 67.33 9.59
N TRP A 579 1.68 68.50 9.09
CA TRP A 579 1.03 69.17 7.97
C TRP A 579 1.24 68.43 6.65
N LEU A 580 0.16 68.25 5.89
CA LEU A 580 0.16 67.59 4.59
C LEU A 580 -0.59 68.44 3.57
N LYS A 581 0.04 68.71 2.42
CA LYS A 581 -0.60 69.40 1.29
C LYS A 581 -0.85 68.43 0.14
N LEU A 582 -2.10 68.31 -0.29
CA LEU A 582 -2.50 67.50 -1.45
C LEU A 582 -3.39 68.33 -2.36
N ASP A 583 -3.05 68.41 -3.65
CA ASP A 583 -3.87 69.10 -4.66
C ASP A 583 -4.30 70.52 -4.26
N GLY A 584 -3.44 71.25 -3.56
CA GLY A 584 -3.69 72.62 -3.08
C GLY A 584 -4.41 72.72 -1.73
N ALA A 585 -4.97 71.63 -1.22
CA ALA A 585 -5.63 71.53 0.08
C ALA A 585 -4.66 71.14 1.20
N TRP A 586 -4.85 71.70 2.40
CA TRP A 586 -4.07 71.34 3.58
C TRP A 586 -4.84 70.41 4.52
N TYR A 587 -4.11 69.52 5.16
CA TYR A 587 -4.54 68.59 6.19
C TYR A 587 -3.53 68.64 7.33
N TYR A 588 -3.95 68.29 8.54
CA TYR A 588 -3.04 68.02 9.64
C TYR A 588 -3.27 66.61 10.17
N LEU A 589 -2.20 65.81 10.21
CA LEU A 589 -2.20 64.47 10.76
C LEU A 589 -1.57 64.56 12.16
N GLU A 590 -2.33 64.19 13.19
CA GLU A 590 -1.87 64.22 14.58
C GLU A 590 -0.67 63.28 14.80
N ALA A 591 -0.05 63.31 15.98
CA ALA A 591 1.08 62.41 16.29
C ALA A 591 0.69 60.92 16.21
N SER A 592 -0.60 60.59 16.39
CA SER A 592 -1.18 59.28 16.16
C SER A 592 -1.34 58.90 14.68
N GLY A 593 -1.11 59.85 13.76
CA GLY A 593 -1.36 59.74 12.32
C GLY A 593 -2.80 60.07 11.89
N ALA A 594 -3.70 60.27 12.85
CA ALA A 594 -5.09 60.59 12.61
C ALA A 594 -5.25 61.99 12.00
N ALA A 595 -5.98 62.12 10.89
CA ALA A 595 -6.39 63.41 10.36
C ALA A 595 -7.25 64.17 11.39
N ALA A 596 -6.79 65.37 11.74
CA ALA A 596 -7.50 66.31 12.58
C ALA A 596 -8.91 66.56 12.05
N ARG A 597 -9.89 66.67 12.95
CA ARG A 597 -11.29 67.02 12.64
C ARG A 597 -11.82 68.00 13.68
N GLY A 598 -12.61 68.98 13.28
CA GLY A 598 -13.04 70.07 14.15
C GLY A 598 -11.86 70.97 14.53
N LEU A 599 -11.92 71.58 15.71
CA LEU A 599 -10.87 72.46 16.21
C LEU A 599 -9.68 71.64 16.74
N ARG A 600 -8.46 72.02 16.36
CA ARG A 600 -7.21 71.42 16.85
C ARG A 600 -6.11 72.45 17.02
N THR A 601 -5.36 72.32 18.11
CA THR A 601 -4.18 73.14 18.38
C THR A 601 -2.92 72.47 17.86
N VAL A 602 -2.20 73.14 16.98
CA VAL A 602 -0.95 72.67 16.36
C VAL A 602 0.14 73.72 16.59
N GLY A 603 1.20 73.36 17.30
CA GLY A 603 2.29 74.30 17.61
C GLY A 603 1.83 75.56 18.37
N GLY A 604 0.73 75.46 19.12
CA GLY A 604 0.14 76.58 19.87
C GLY A 604 -0.96 77.37 19.15
N VAL A 605 -1.28 77.05 17.89
CA VAL A 605 -2.30 77.75 17.10
C VAL A 605 -3.50 76.85 16.80
N GLU A 606 -4.72 77.37 16.94
CA GLU A 606 -5.96 76.63 16.66
C GLU A 606 -6.33 76.67 15.17
N TYR A 607 -6.65 75.52 14.60
CA TYR A 607 -7.07 75.33 13.22
C TYR A 607 -8.37 74.53 13.18
N ARG A 608 -9.27 74.90 12.26
CA ARG A 608 -10.51 74.16 12.02
C ARG A 608 -10.37 73.24 10.81
N PHE A 609 -10.68 71.98 11.02
CA PHE A 609 -10.72 70.96 9.99
C PHE A 609 -12.16 70.43 9.83
N ASP A 610 -12.59 70.17 8.61
CA ASP A 610 -13.91 69.58 8.36
C ASP A 610 -13.98 68.10 8.77
N ALA A 611 -15.12 67.45 8.54
CA ALA A 611 -15.30 66.01 8.82
C ALA A 611 -14.37 65.10 7.98
N LYS A 612 -13.84 65.61 6.87
CA LYS A 612 -12.86 64.93 6.02
C LYS A 612 -11.42 65.26 6.43
N GLY A 613 -11.20 66.17 7.38
CA GLY A 613 -9.90 66.61 7.86
C GLY A 613 -9.23 67.64 6.96
N LEU A 614 -9.97 68.20 6.01
CA LEU A 614 -9.51 69.33 5.20
C LEU A 614 -9.49 70.58 6.08
N TRP A 615 -8.39 71.32 6.03
CA TRP A 615 -8.31 72.65 6.59
C TRP A 615 -9.21 73.59 5.78
N VAL A 616 -10.17 74.23 6.45
CA VAL A 616 -11.12 75.13 5.81
C VAL A 616 -10.81 76.57 6.24
N ASP A 617 -10.36 77.37 5.28
CA ASP A 617 -10.28 78.83 5.38
C ASP A 617 -11.69 79.41 5.17
N ASP A 618 -12.29 79.99 6.22
CA ASP A 618 -13.67 80.48 6.24
C ASP A 618 -13.67 81.96 6.65
N PRO A 619 -14.12 82.88 5.78
CA PRO A 619 -14.04 84.33 6.02
C PRO A 619 -15.03 84.86 7.08
N ASP A 620 -16.00 84.06 7.55
CA ASP A 620 -16.97 84.46 8.59
C ASP A 620 -16.55 84.02 10.01
N LEU A 621 -15.32 83.53 10.18
CA LEU A 621 -14.76 83.13 11.47
C LEU A 621 -14.25 84.35 12.29
N PRO A 622 -14.45 84.40 13.62
CA PRO A 622 -13.93 85.49 14.46
C PRO A 622 -12.39 85.64 14.41
N GLU A 623 -11.90 86.88 14.33
CA GLU A 623 -10.50 87.25 14.08
C GLU A 623 -9.45 86.73 15.08
N ALA A 624 -9.88 86.20 16.23
CA ALA A 624 -9.00 85.61 17.24
C ALA A 624 -8.48 84.20 16.90
N LEU A 625 -8.89 83.62 15.76
CA LEU A 625 -8.60 82.23 15.35
C LEU A 625 -7.76 82.09 14.07
N LYS A 626 -6.99 83.13 13.70
CA LYS A 626 -6.01 83.10 12.59
C LYS A 626 -4.57 82.89 13.13
N PRO A 627 -3.69 82.08 12.50
CA PRO A 627 -2.28 81.98 12.88
C PRO A 627 -1.52 83.29 12.64
N ALA A 628 -0.82 83.80 13.65
CA ALA A 628 0.09 84.95 13.50
C ALA A 628 1.44 84.46 12.95
N LEU A 629 1.69 84.68 11.65
CA LEU A 629 3.03 84.54 11.07
C LEU A 629 3.86 85.79 11.36
N THR A 630 5.15 85.61 11.65
CA THR A 630 6.02 86.73 12.04
C THR A 630 6.51 87.46 10.80
N GLY A 631 5.94 88.63 10.49
CA GLY A 631 6.39 89.45 9.36
C GLY A 631 7.85 89.91 9.50
N ILE A 632 8.63 89.85 8.42
CA ILE A 632 10.02 90.36 8.37
C ILE A 632 10.04 91.90 8.28
N MET A 633 9.08 92.45 7.52
CA MET A 633 8.84 93.90 7.46
C MET A 633 8.01 94.35 8.66
N GLY A 634 8.24 95.57 9.14
CA GLY A 634 7.43 96.19 10.19
C GLY A 634 8.27 96.87 11.27
N THR A 635 7.59 97.45 12.24
CA THR A 635 8.20 98.21 13.35
C THR A 635 7.84 97.55 14.67
N VAL A 636 8.57 96.50 15.03
CA VAL A 636 8.59 96.06 16.44
C VAL A 636 9.64 96.87 17.16
N GLU A 637 9.20 97.61 18.17
CA GLU A 637 10.03 98.51 18.95
C GLU A 637 10.97 97.70 19.84
N VAL A 638 12.22 97.56 19.40
CA VAL A 638 13.31 96.89 20.15
C VAL A 638 14.41 97.90 20.36
N LYS A 639 14.85 98.08 21.61
CA LYS A 639 15.92 99.04 21.91
C LYS A 639 17.27 98.38 21.63
N PRO A 640 18.30 99.13 21.17
CA PRO A 640 19.66 98.62 21.02
C PRO A 640 20.18 97.93 22.29
N ALA A 641 19.78 98.44 23.46
CA ALA A 641 20.15 97.89 24.76
C ALA A 641 19.59 96.47 25.01
N ASP A 642 18.39 96.15 24.51
CA ASP A 642 17.77 94.84 24.71
C ASP A 642 18.51 93.76 23.90
N LEU A 643 18.92 94.10 22.67
CA LEU A 643 19.76 93.24 21.83
C LEU A 643 21.15 93.02 22.45
N ALA A 644 21.76 94.09 22.96
CA ALA A 644 23.05 94.02 23.62
C ALA A 644 22.98 93.15 24.89
N ALA A 645 21.92 93.30 25.69
CA ALA A 645 21.69 92.51 26.89
C ALA A 645 21.55 91.01 26.59
N LEU A 646 20.81 90.65 25.53
CA LEU A 646 20.71 89.25 25.10
C LEU A 646 22.08 88.69 24.68
N TYR A 647 22.86 89.45 23.90
CA TYR A 647 24.20 89.03 23.52
C TYR A 647 25.09 88.80 24.75
N GLU A 648 25.11 89.75 25.69
CA GLU A 648 25.89 89.64 26.93
C GLU A 648 25.47 88.45 27.79
N ALA A 649 24.16 88.18 27.89
CA ALA A 649 23.62 87.01 28.58
C ALA A 649 24.13 85.70 27.95
N LYS A 650 24.12 85.61 26.62
CA LYS A 650 24.66 84.45 25.88
C LYS A 650 26.17 84.35 26.01
N ALA A 651 26.90 85.47 25.98
CA ALA A 651 28.33 85.53 26.19
C ALA A 651 28.70 84.97 27.57
N LYS A 652 28.01 85.41 28.62
CA LYS A 652 28.18 84.92 29.99
C LYS A 652 27.84 83.44 30.14
N ALA A 653 26.71 83.00 29.58
CA ALA A 653 26.28 81.59 29.63
C ALA A 653 27.23 80.65 28.87
N SER A 654 27.97 81.17 27.89
CA SER A 654 28.88 80.37 27.07
C SER A 654 30.17 79.91 27.78
N GLY A 655 30.45 80.42 28.98
CA GLY A 655 31.68 80.11 29.72
C GLY A 655 32.95 80.60 29.02
N GLY A 656 32.88 81.73 28.31
CA GLY A 656 34.01 82.34 27.58
C GLY A 656 34.17 81.89 26.13
N LYS A 657 33.22 81.15 25.56
CA LYS A 657 33.25 80.71 24.16
C LYS A 657 32.73 81.77 23.18
N ILE A 658 31.81 82.62 23.62
CA ILE A 658 31.31 83.79 22.89
C ILE A 658 32.00 85.01 23.50
N VAL A 659 32.80 85.70 22.70
CA VAL A 659 33.52 86.92 23.07
C VAL A 659 33.31 87.94 21.97
N TYR A 660 32.96 89.18 22.35
CA TYR A 660 32.76 90.24 21.39
C TYR A 660 34.10 90.60 20.70
N PRO A 661 34.19 90.55 19.36
CA PRO A 661 35.43 90.81 18.64
C PRO A 661 35.72 92.32 18.50
N ALA A 662 35.97 92.99 19.64
CA ALA A 662 36.13 94.43 19.76
C ALA A 662 37.23 95.02 18.87
N GLU A 663 38.36 94.33 18.71
CA GLU A 663 39.45 94.82 17.87
C GLU A 663 39.06 94.85 16.38
N ALA A 664 38.44 93.79 15.88
CA ALA A 664 38.08 93.66 14.47
C ALA A 664 36.88 94.56 14.13
N LEU A 665 35.80 94.49 14.90
CA LEU A 665 34.59 95.29 14.66
C LEU A 665 34.80 96.77 15.00
N GLY A 666 35.68 97.09 15.95
CA GLY A 666 36.07 98.45 16.27
C GLY A 666 36.71 99.18 15.09
N ARG A 667 37.54 98.49 14.29
CA ARG A 667 38.10 99.06 13.05
C ARG A 667 37.02 99.40 12.01
N GLY A 668 35.88 98.70 12.04
CA GLY A 668 34.73 98.94 11.17
C GLY A 668 33.64 99.81 11.81
N GLY A 669 33.91 100.48 12.94
CA GLY A 669 32.99 101.44 13.56
C GLY A 669 32.07 100.91 14.66
N ALA A 670 32.25 99.66 15.12
CA ALA A 670 31.52 99.10 16.26
C ALA A 670 32.49 98.55 17.33
N PRO A 671 33.02 99.41 18.22
CA PRO A 671 34.03 99.00 19.21
C PRO A 671 33.49 98.10 20.32
N ASP A 672 32.17 98.13 20.55
CA ASP A 672 31.48 97.31 21.55
C ASP A 672 30.09 96.85 21.05
N ILE A 673 29.49 95.92 21.78
CA ILE A 673 28.19 95.33 21.42
C ILE A 673 27.07 96.36 21.40
N ALA A 674 27.14 97.41 22.24
CA ALA A 674 26.14 98.47 22.27
C ALA A 674 26.16 99.30 20.98
N ALA A 675 27.35 99.67 20.51
CA ALA A 675 27.55 100.34 19.23
C ALA A 675 27.11 99.46 18.05
N PHE A 676 27.40 98.16 18.09
CA PHE A 676 26.95 97.21 17.07
C PHE A 676 25.42 97.12 16.99
N CYS A 677 24.75 96.94 18.13
CA CYS A 677 23.28 96.85 18.18
C CYS A 677 22.62 98.17 17.77
N ALA A 678 23.22 99.33 18.07
CA ALA A 678 22.74 100.62 17.57
C ALA A 678 22.75 100.66 16.03
N ILE A 679 23.87 100.27 15.39
CA ILE A 679 23.97 100.17 13.93
C ILE A 679 22.90 99.24 13.35
N VAL A 680 22.69 98.06 13.96
CA VAL A 680 21.65 97.09 13.51
C VAL A 680 20.26 97.72 13.52
N THR A 681 19.88 98.37 14.63
CA THR A 681 18.54 98.98 14.74
C THR A 681 18.34 100.15 13.78
N GLU A 682 19.37 100.98 13.56
CA GLU A 682 19.30 102.12 12.66
C GLU A 682 19.15 101.70 11.20
N GLU A 683 19.98 100.75 10.73
CA GLU A 683 19.90 100.26 9.35
C GLU A 683 18.60 99.47 9.11
N ALA A 684 18.13 98.67 10.08
CA ALA A 684 16.85 97.98 9.99
C ALA A 684 15.68 98.97 9.88
N ALA A 685 15.65 100.00 10.72
CA ALA A 685 14.65 101.06 10.69
C ALA A 685 14.68 101.85 9.36
N ALA A 686 15.88 102.11 8.81
CA ALA A 686 16.03 102.82 7.54
C ALA A 686 15.29 102.13 6.40
N GLU A 687 15.28 100.80 6.37
CA GLU A 687 14.60 100.02 5.31
C GLU A 687 13.20 99.52 5.68
N GLY A 688 12.79 99.64 6.96
CA GLY A 688 11.51 99.16 7.48
C GLY A 688 11.49 97.65 7.79
N VAL A 689 12.66 97.05 7.98
CA VAL A 689 12.84 95.66 8.40
C VAL A 689 12.90 95.64 9.93
N ARG A 690 12.34 94.62 10.57
CA ARG A 690 12.41 94.54 12.04
C ARG A 690 13.83 94.23 12.50
N ALA A 691 14.32 95.00 13.48
CA ALA A 691 15.69 94.88 13.99
C ALA A 691 15.96 93.55 14.72
N ASP A 692 14.94 92.97 15.37
CA ASP A 692 15.02 91.66 16.01
C ASP A 692 15.26 90.53 15.02
N VAL A 693 14.62 90.55 13.84
CA VAL A 693 14.83 89.57 12.76
C VAL A 693 16.27 89.66 12.23
N VAL A 694 16.73 90.90 11.97
CA VAL A 694 18.10 91.16 11.47
C VAL A 694 19.13 90.63 12.48
N PHE A 695 18.97 91.01 13.75
CA PHE A 695 19.86 90.55 14.83
C PHE A 695 19.83 89.03 15.00
N ALA A 696 18.64 88.43 15.05
CA ALA A 696 18.49 86.98 15.19
C ALA A 696 19.18 86.22 14.05
N GLN A 697 19.00 86.69 12.82
CA GLN A 697 19.69 86.13 11.66
C GLN A 697 21.21 86.26 11.80
N MET A 698 21.73 87.43 12.16
CA MET A 698 23.17 87.62 12.38
C MET A 698 23.74 86.65 13.42
N MET A 699 23.05 86.47 14.55
CA MET A 699 23.52 85.58 15.61
C MET A 699 23.52 84.11 15.17
N VAL A 700 22.52 83.69 14.38
CA VAL A 700 22.47 82.33 13.83
C VAL A 700 23.56 82.11 12.78
N GLU A 701 23.75 83.05 11.86
CA GLU A 701 24.71 82.93 10.75
C GLU A 701 26.17 82.99 11.22
N THR A 702 26.48 83.87 12.17
CA THR A 702 27.85 84.05 12.66
C THR A 702 28.19 83.16 13.86
N GLY A 703 27.21 82.44 14.39
CA GLY A 703 27.35 81.71 15.65
C GLY A 703 27.64 82.65 16.83
N TRP A 704 26.81 83.69 16.99
CA TRP A 704 26.94 84.75 18.00
C TRP A 704 28.21 85.60 17.88
N LEU A 705 28.47 86.12 16.67
CA LEU A 705 29.64 86.93 16.29
C LEU A 705 31.00 86.21 16.48
N ARG A 706 30.99 84.87 16.51
CA ARG A 706 32.22 84.06 16.63
C ARG A 706 32.89 83.81 15.28
N PHE A 707 32.14 83.85 14.18
CA PHE A 707 32.61 83.59 12.81
C PHE A 707 33.34 82.23 12.69
N GLY A 708 32.62 81.16 13.00
CA GLY A 708 33.16 79.78 12.96
C GLY A 708 33.10 79.08 11.59
N GLY A 709 32.69 79.79 10.54
CA GLY A 709 32.51 79.27 9.19
C GLY A 709 33.49 79.87 8.17
N ASP A 710 33.10 79.87 6.90
CA ASP A 710 33.96 80.33 5.80
C ASP A 710 34.17 81.87 5.78
N VAL A 711 33.26 82.64 6.40
CA VAL A 711 33.34 84.10 6.50
C VAL A 711 34.07 84.52 7.78
N LYS A 712 35.01 85.45 7.65
CA LYS A 712 35.81 86.02 8.75
C LYS A 712 35.24 87.36 9.24
N VAL A 713 35.52 87.69 10.49
CA VAL A 713 35.01 88.91 11.16
C VAL A 713 35.43 90.20 10.46
N GLU A 714 36.62 90.24 9.86
CA GLU A 714 37.17 91.42 9.15
C GLU A 714 36.43 91.71 7.83
N GLN A 715 35.60 90.79 7.35
CA GLN A 715 34.81 90.98 6.13
C GLN A 715 33.53 91.77 6.41
N PHE A 716 33.17 91.98 7.68
CA PHE A 716 31.93 92.62 8.11
C PHE A 716 30.68 92.03 7.45
N ASN A 717 30.69 90.72 7.16
CA ASN A 717 29.60 90.02 6.49
C ASN A 717 28.87 89.12 7.48
N PHE A 718 27.77 89.65 8.05
CA PHE A 718 27.07 89.02 9.16
C PHE A 718 25.99 88.01 8.74
N ALA A 719 25.79 87.84 7.44
CA ALA A 719 24.76 86.95 6.87
C ALA A 719 25.36 85.87 5.95
N GLY A 720 26.68 85.72 5.87
CA GLY A 720 27.28 84.74 4.97
C GLY A 720 27.09 85.05 3.48
N LEU A 721 26.85 86.31 3.11
CA LEU A 721 26.56 86.72 1.73
C LEU A 721 27.71 86.32 0.80
N GLY A 722 27.40 85.46 -0.18
CA GLY A 722 28.39 85.00 -1.16
C GLY A 722 29.26 83.84 -0.72
N ALA A 723 29.14 83.33 0.51
CA ALA A 723 29.77 82.08 0.90
C ALA A 723 28.98 80.89 0.32
N THR A 724 29.68 79.85 -0.16
CA THR A 724 29.07 78.67 -0.79
C THR A 724 29.40 77.35 -0.09
N GLY A 725 30.10 77.40 1.06
CA GLY A 725 30.67 76.22 1.70
C GLY A 725 32.03 75.83 1.10
N GLY A 726 32.90 75.20 1.90
CA GLY A 726 34.16 74.62 1.43
C GLY A 726 35.35 75.58 1.38
N GLY A 727 35.35 76.64 2.18
CA GLY A 727 36.47 77.60 2.30
C GLY A 727 36.37 78.84 1.40
N VAL A 728 35.22 79.06 0.73
CA VAL A 728 34.99 80.26 -0.09
C VAL A 728 34.63 81.44 0.82
N PRO A 729 35.44 82.52 0.88
CA PRO A 729 35.38 83.51 1.95
C PRO A 729 34.11 84.37 1.99
N GLY A 730 33.29 84.38 0.92
CA GLY A 730 32.13 85.28 0.81
C GLY A 730 32.51 86.75 0.59
N ASN A 731 31.51 87.62 0.47
CA ASN A 731 31.70 89.06 0.22
C ASN A 731 32.30 89.78 1.43
N SER A 732 32.98 90.90 1.18
CA SER A 732 33.54 91.78 2.22
C SER A 732 33.00 93.20 2.05
N PHE A 733 32.70 93.85 3.16
CA PHE A 733 32.18 95.21 3.21
C PHE A 733 33.23 96.16 3.83
N PRO A 734 33.21 97.45 3.50
CA PRO A 734 34.23 98.40 3.97
C PRO A 734 34.17 98.70 5.47
N ASP A 735 32.99 98.60 6.08
CA ASP A 735 32.75 98.83 7.51
C ASP A 735 31.54 98.02 8.01
N VAL A 736 31.34 98.00 9.34
CA VAL A 736 30.26 97.24 10.00
C VAL A 736 28.89 97.71 9.51
N ARG A 737 28.69 99.02 9.35
CA ARG A 737 27.41 99.60 8.94
C ARG A 737 27.02 99.16 7.54
N THR A 738 27.96 99.15 6.61
CA THR A 738 27.72 98.71 5.22
C THR A 738 27.39 97.22 5.17
N GLY A 739 28.07 96.40 5.97
CA GLY A 739 27.77 94.98 6.10
C GLY A 739 26.39 94.66 6.67
N VAL A 740 25.99 95.38 7.73
CA VAL A 740 24.64 95.31 8.31
C VAL A 740 23.60 95.74 7.26
N ARG A 741 23.84 96.84 6.54
CA ARG A 741 22.95 97.32 5.48
C ARG A 741 22.71 96.27 4.39
N ALA A 742 23.77 95.59 3.94
CA ALA A 742 23.65 94.55 2.92
C ALA A 742 22.67 93.44 3.35
N GLN A 743 22.76 92.98 4.59
CA GLN A 743 21.84 91.99 5.14
C GLN A 743 20.41 92.49 5.24
N VAL A 744 20.21 93.71 5.75
CA VAL A 744 18.89 94.35 5.85
C VAL A 744 18.23 94.44 4.47
N GLN A 745 18.98 94.86 3.46
CA GLN A 745 18.49 94.99 2.09
C GLN A 745 18.06 93.62 1.52
N HIS A 746 18.81 92.56 1.78
CA HIS A 746 18.41 91.22 1.35
C HIS A 746 17.18 90.69 2.11
N LEU A 747 17.10 90.87 3.43
CA LEU A 747 15.89 90.51 4.18
C LEU A 747 14.66 91.25 3.64
N LYS A 748 14.79 92.54 3.32
CA LYS A 748 13.73 93.30 2.64
C LYS A 748 13.40 92.73 1.27
N ALA A 749 14.40 92.26 0.52
CA ALA A 749 14.20 91.62 -0.77
C ALA A 749 13.40 90.33 -0.67
N TYR A 750 13.71 89.49 0.31
CA TYR A 750 12.88 88.32 0.59
C TYR A 750 11.46 88.71 1.02
N ALA A 751 11.34 89.75 1.84
CA ALA A 751 10.06 90.07 2.47
C ALA A 751 9.07 90.83 1.58
N CYS A 752 9.54 91.69 0.67
CA CYS A 752 8.66 92.49 -0.17
C CYS A 752 9.29 92.96 -1.49
N ALA A 753 8.46 93.54 -2.36
CA ALA A 753 8.90 94.13 -3.62
C ALA A 753 9.25 95.62 -3.53
N GLN A 754 9.01 96.30 -2.40
CA GLN A 754 9.21 97.75 -2.27
C GLN A 754 10.66 98.19 -2.50
N PRO A 755 10.92 99.26 -3.28
CA PRO A 755 12.28 99.77 -3.52
C PRO A 755 13.08 99.98 -2.24
N LEU A 756 14.40 99.83 -2.34
CA LEU A 756 15.31 100.20 -1.26
C LEU A 756 15.23 101.71 -1.01
N LYS A 757 15.36 102.11 0.25
CA LYS A 757 15.37 103.53 0.65
C LYS A 757 16.79 104.09 0.64
N GLN A 758 17.79 103.23 0.78
CA GLN A 758 19.21 103.56 0.67
C GLN A 758 19.82 102.90 -0.57
N ASP A 759 21.00 103.37 -0.98
CA ASP A 759 21.73 102.78 -2.10
C ASP A 759 22.03 101.29 -1.84
N CYS A 760 21.86 100.47 -2.88
CA CYS A 760 22.13 99.04 -2.82
C CYS A 760 23.64 98.79 -2.64
N VAL A 761 24.03 98.12 -1.56
CA VAL A 761 25.47 97.94 -1.21
C VAL A 761 26.03 96.56 -1.55
N ASP A 762 25.19 95.61 -1.99
CA ASP A 762 25.61 94.28 -2.45
C ASP A 762 25.00 93.96 -3.83
N GLU A 763 25.84 93.67 -4.82
CA GLU A 763 25.39 93.36 -6.18
C GLU A 763 24.53 92.10 -6.28
N ARG A 764 24.61 91.21 -5.28
CA ARG A 764 23.82 89.97 -5.26
C ARG A 764 22.34 90.21 -5.00
N PHE A 765 21.97 91.42 -4.56
CA PHE A 765 20.57 91.79 -4.33
C PHE A 765 19.67 91.49 -5.54
N LYS A 766 20.21 91.62 -6.76
CA LYS A 766 19.51 91.30 -8.02
C LYS A 766 19.14 89.82 -8.20
N TYR A 767 19.75 88.91 -7.45
CA TYR A 767 19.51 87.47 -7.54
C TYR A 767 18.38 86.99 -6.61
N VAL A 768 17.95 87.81 -5.66
CA VAL A 768 16.85 87.46 -4.76
C VAL A 768 15.53 87.58 -5.49
N THR A 769 14.72 86.52 -5.47
CA THR A 769 13.31 86.64 -5.91
C THR A 769 12.58 87.52 -4.91
N ARG A 770 12.15 88.70 -5.36
CA ARG A 770 11.57 89.73 -4.50
C ARG A 770 10.22 89.30 -3.93
N GLY A 771 10.01 89.47 -2.62
CA GLY A 771 8.74 89.19 -1.94
C GLY A 771 8.39 87.72 -1.73
N CYS A 772 9.34 86.79 -1.96
CA CYS A 772 9.06 85.36 -1.88
C CYS A 772 9.01 84.77 -0.45
N ALA A 773 9.41 85.53 0.57
CA ALA A 773 9.36 85.10 1.97
C ALA A 773 8.97 86.29 2.88
N PRO A 774 7.70 86.73 2.89
CA PRO A 774 7.22 87.82 3.74
C PRO A 774 7.33 87.55 5.26
N TYR A 775 7.43 86.29 5.67
CA TYR A 775 7.44 85.86 7.07
C TYR A 775 8.76 85.14 7.43
N VAL A 776 9.19 85.29 8.68
CA VAL A 776 10.45 84.72 9.21
C VAL A 776 10.47 83.20 9.06
N GLU A 777 9.32 82.55 9.29
CA GLU A 777 9.08 81.13 9.15
C GLU A 777 9.41 80.62 7.73
N TRP A 778 9.28 81.50 6.73
CA TRP A 778 9.44 81.18 5.31
C TRP A 778 10.84 81.52 4.78
N LEU A 779 11.78 81.94 5.64
CA LEU A 779 13.19 82.11 5.23
C LEU A 779 13.89 80.77 4.98
N GLY A 780 13.39 79.65 5.51
CA GLY A 780 13.84 78.31 5.12
C GLY A 780 13.18 77.87 3.82
N ILE A 781 13.96 77.56 2.79
CA ILE A 781 13.46 77.07 1.50
C ILE A 781 12.53 75.86 1.67
N PRO A 782 12.84 74.85 2.53
CA PRO A 782 11.94 73.71 2.75
C PRO A 782 10.65 74.08 3.51
N ASP A 783 10.66 75.17 4.28
CA ASP A 783 9.54 75.61 5.12
C ASP A 783 8.66 76.67 4.42
N ASN A 784 9.11 77.18 3.27
CA ASN A 784 8.40 78.19 2.51
C ASN A 784 7.45 77.55 1.50
N PRO A 785 6.16 77.93 1.46
CA PRO A 785 5.20 77.45 0.48
C PRO A 785 5.56 77.76 -1.00
N GLU A 786 6.40 78.75 -1.25
CA GLU A 786 6.90 79.11 -2.59
C GLU A 786 8.18 78.36 -3.00
N GLY A 787 8.76 77.54 -2.11
CA GLY A 787 9.99 76.79 -2.38
C GLY A 787 11.21 77.69 -2.63
N LYS A 788 11.17 78.93 -2.15
CA LYS A 788 12.22 79.94 -2.26
C LYS A 788 12.48 80.51 -0.86
N GLY A 789 13.66 81.04 -0.61
CA GLY A 789 14.01 81.47 0.73
C GLY A 789 15.49 81.78 0.85
N TRP A 790 15.89 82.12 2.07
CA TRP A 790 17.26 82.44 2.42
C TRP A 790 18.13 81.18 2.54
N ALA A 791 17.70 80.22 3.37
CA ALA A 791 18.49 79.04 3.70
C ALA A 791 17.90 77.77 3.10
N ALA A 792 18.77 76.87 2.61
CA ALA A 792 18.35 75.52 2.20
C ALA A 792 18.01 74.60 3.40
N ASP A 793 18.34 75.02 4.62
CA ASP A 793 18.15 74.26 5.84
C ASP A 793 16.68 74.26 6.31
N ALA A 794 16.17 73.08 6.67
CA ALA A 794 14.82 72.92 7.19
C ALA A 794 14.75 73.40 8.64
N GLY A 795 13.67 74.09 8.99
CA GLY A 795 13.49 74.72 10.30
C GLY A 795 14.33 75.98 10.51
N TYR A 796 14.90 76.57 9.46
CA TYR A 796 15.72 77.79 9.57
C TYR A 796 14.96 78.95 10.21
N GLY A 797 13.72 79.20 9.77
CA GLY A 797 12.86 80.24 10.36
C GLY A 797 12.61 80.02 11.86
N LYS A 798 12.49 78.76 12.30
CA LYS A 798 12.33 78.42 13.73
C LYS A 798 13.56 78.80 14.56
N LYS A 799 14.77 78.68 14.00
CA LYS A 799 16.01 79.10 14.68
C LYS A 799 16.01 80.61 14.93
N LEU A 800 15.53 81.38 13.95
CA LEU A 800 15.41 82.83 14.10
C LEU A 800 14.36 83.20 15.14
N LEU A 801 13.17 82.60 15.06
CA LEU A 801 12.11 82.82 16.05
C LEU A 801 12.54 82.47 17.47
N ALA A 802 13.34 81.42 17.65
CA ALA A 802 13.88 81.05 18.96
C ALA A 802 14.79 82.15 19.54
N VAL A 803 15.65 82.76 18.72
CA VAL A 803 16.47 83.89 19.15
C VAL A 803 15.62 85.13 19.40
N MET A 804 14.65 85.41 18.52
CA MET A 804 13.75 86.56 18.67
C MET A 804 12.90 86.49 19.94
N ALA A 805 12.47 85.31 20.34
CA ALA A 805 11.71 85.10 21.58
C ALA A 805 12.53 85.38 22.85
N GLU A 806 13.85 85.45 22.75
CA GLU A 806 14.75 85.82 23.86
C GLU A 806 15.09 87.32 23.88
N ILE A 807 14.62 88.09 22.88
CA ILE A 807 14.82 89.55 22.80
C ILE A 807 13.66 90.23 23.50
N GLY A 808 13.92 90.83 24.66
CA GLY A 808 12.92 91.52 25.49
C GLY A 808 13.08 91.18 26.95
#